data_AF-A0A1S3QVS1-F1
#
_entry.id   AF-A0A1S3QVS1-F1
#
_cell.length_a   1.000
_cell.length_b   1.000
_cell.length_c   1.000
_cell.angle_alpha   90.00
_cell.angle_beta   90.00
_cell.angle_gamma   90.00
#
_symmetry.space_group_name_H-M   'P 1'
#
loop_
_entity.id
_entity.type
_entity.pdbx_description
1 polymer ?
#
loop_
_entity_poly.entity_id
_entity_poly.type
_entity_poly.pdbx_seq_one_letter_code
_entity_poly.pdbx_strand_id
1 'polypeptide(L)'
;MVSPNPSSTEPSPVSPPAAEEEQGQGDSAPALEEEEPAFPHTDLAKLDDMINRPRWVVPVLPKGELEVLLEAAIDLCKKGLDVKCEACQRFFRDGLTISFTKILTDEAVSGWKFEIHRCIITNTHRLVELCVTKLPQDWFPLLELLATATNPHCKFHIYNGTRPSETIPAGATLADDELFARPPDPRSPKGWLVDLINKFGTLNGFQTLHDRFMSGQALNVQIIAALIKPFGQCYEFLTLHTVKKYFLPVIEMVPQFLENLTDEELKKEAKNEAKNDALSMIIKSLKNLSSRVPGQEETVKNLEIFRLKMILRLLQISSFNGKMNALNEVNKVISSVSYYTHRHGNPEEEEWLTAERMAEWIQQNHILSIVLRDSLHQPQYVEKLEKILRFVIKEKALTMQDLDNIWAAQAGKHEAIVKNVHDLLAKLAWDFSPEQLDHLFDCFKESWTHASKKQREKLLELIRRLAEDDKDGVMAHKVLNLLWNLAHSDDVPVDIMDQALSAHIKILDYSCSQDRDTQKIQWIDRFIEELRTNDKWVIPALKQIREICSLFGEAPQNLSQTQRSPHVFYRHDLINQLQHNHALVTLVAENLSAYMETMRPFSKAEHADFDPQTVRVGSRYSHVQEVQERLNFLRFLLKDGQLWLCAPQAKQIWRCLAESAVFLCDREACFKWYSKLMGDEPDLDPDINKDFFENNVLQLDPSLLTENGMKCFERFFKAVNCREGKLVAKRRAYMMDDLELIGLDYLWRVVIQGTDDIASRAIDLLKEIYTNLGPKLQVNQVEIHEDFIQLCFDRLKASYDTLCVLDGDKDSINCARQEAIRMVRVLTVLKEYINECDSDYHEERSILPMSRAFRGKHITLIVRFPNQGRQVDDLDIWSHTNDTIGSVRRGILTRIKANATHTKIELFIGGEVVDPADDRKLIGQLNLKDKALITAKLTQVSATVPSSPDSSSDSSTGSPSNHGN
;
A
#
# COMPACT_ATOMS: atom_id res chain seq x y z
N MET A 1 -24.10 4.70 -47.84
CA MET A 1 -23.75 4.55 -49.27
C MET A 1 -22.23 4.56 -49.39
N VAL A 2 -21.68 3.78 -50.33
CA VAL A 2 -20.30 3.83 -50.86
C VAL A 2 -19.14 3.84 -49.83
N SER A 3 -18.55 2.65 -49.67
CA SER A 3 -17.11 2.41 -49.46
C SER A 3 -16.57 1.73 -50.75
N PRO A 4 -15.31 1.24 -50.83
CA PRO A 4 -14.11 1.46 -50.02
C PRO A 4 -13.06 2.20 -50.90
N ASN A 5 -11.76 1.92 -51.11
CA ASN A 5 -10.70 0.98 -50.63
C ASN A 5 -9.32 1.59 -51.08
N PRO A 6 -8.12 1.04 -50.75
CA PRO A 6 -7.82 -0.06 -49.83
C PRO A 6 -6.79 0.27 -48.72
N SER A 7 -6.88 -0.49 -47.63
CA SER A 7 -5.86 -0.60 -46.57
C SER A 7 -4.84 -1.70 -46.88
N SER A 8 -3.58 -1.51 -46.46
CA SER A 8 -2.56 -2.56 -46.44
C SER A 8 -2.58 -3.32 -45.10
N THR A 9 -2.92 -4.61 -45.12
CA THR A 9 -2.89 -5.50 -43.95
C THR A 9 -1.70 -6.46 -44.00
N GLU A 10 -0.95 -6.56 -42.90
CA GLU A 10 0.11 -7.56 -42.74
C GLU A 10 -0.46 -8.97 -42.48
N PRO A 11 0.04 -10.02 -43.15
CA PRO A 11 -0.23 -11.41 -42.79
C PRO A 11 0.86 -11.99 -41.88
N SER A 12 0.50 -13.00 -41.09
CA SER A 12 1.43 -13.76 -40.23
C SER A 12 2.47 -14.57 -41.04
N PRO A 13 3.67 -14.85 -40.51
CA PRO A 13 4.72 -15.56 -41.24
C PRO A 13 4.35 -17.03 -41.49
N VAL A 14 4.39 -17.41 -42.77
CA VAL A 14 4.32 -18.80 -43.23
C VAL A 14 5.74 -19.28 -43.60
N SER A 15 5.97 -20.60 -43.53
CA SER A 15 7.23 -21.26 -43.85
C SER A 15 7.83 -20.87 -45.22
N PRO A 16 9.17 -20.86 -45.37
CA PRO A 16 9.79 -20.64 -46.68
C PRO A 16 9.50 -21.81 -47.64
N PRO A 17 9.16 -21.54 -48.91
CA PRO A 17 9.02 -22.56 -49.94
C PRO A 17 10.40 -23.01 -50.48
N ALA A 18 10.40 -24.12 -51.22
CA ALA A 18 11.58 -24.65 -51.90
C ALA A 18 12.03 -23.79 -53.09
N ALA A 19 13.25 -24.05 -53.60
CA ALA A 19 13.73 -23.44 -54.83
C ALA A 19 12.96 -23.99 -56.06
N GLU A 20 12.76 -23.13 -57.06
CA GLU A 20 12.18 -23.52 -58.36
C GLU A 20 13.28 -24.00 -59.31
N GLU A 21 13.02 -25.09 -60.04
CA GLU A 21 13.89 -25.58 -61.12
C GLU A 21 13.44 -25.01 -62.47
N GLU A 22 14.38 -24.57 -63.32
CA GLU A 22 14.06 -24.21 -64.71
C GLU A 22 13.82 -25.47 -65.56
N GLN A 23 12.68 -25.54 -66.25
CA GLN A 23 12.42 -26.60 -67.23
C GLN A 23 13.14 -26.35 -68.57
N GLY A 24 14.35 -26.89 -68.70
CA GLY A 24 15.02 -27.08 -69.98
C GLY A 24 14.72 -28.45 -70.61
N GLN A 25 14.04 -28.49 -71.76
CA GLN A 25 13.86 -29.73 -72.53
C GLN A 25 15.08 -30.02 -73.43
N GLY A 26 15.58 -31.25 -73.46
CA GLY A 26 16.55 -31.70 -74.47
C GLY A 26 17.34 -32.97 -74.14
N ASP A 27 16.95 -34.09 -74.76
CA ASP A 27 17.64 -35.38 -74.93
C ASP A 27 19.01 -35.61 -74.25
N SER A 28 19.08 -36.58 -73.32
CA SER A 28 20.21 -37.53 -73.27
C SER A 28 19.98 -38.76 -72.35
N ALA A 29 19.93 -39.94 -72.98
CA ALA A 29 20.07 -41.29 -72.37
C ALA A 29 19.03 -41.72 -71.30
N PRO A 30 18.80 -43.04 -71.10
CA PRO A 30 18.00 -43.52 -69.98
C PRO A 30 18.80 -43.38 -68.67
N ALA A 31 18.40 -42.42 -67.83
CA ALA A 31 18.82 -42.39 -66.44
C ALA A 31 18.29 -43.65 -65.73
N LEU A 32 19.18 -44.36 -65.03
CA LEU A 32 18.78 -45.39 -64.09
C LEU A 32 18.03 -44.72 -62.93
N GLU A 33 16.93 -45.32 -62.49
CA GLU A 33 16.28 -44.93 -61.24
C GLU A 33 17.29 -45.15 -60.09
N GLU A 34 17.70 -44.08 -59.41
CA GLU A 34 18.51 -44.22 -58.19
C GLU A 34 17.60 -44.76 -57.08
N GLU A 35 17.59 -46.09 -56.88
CA GLU A 35 16.88 -46.74 -55.77
C GLU A 35 17.28 -46.09 -54.43
N GLU A 36 16.29 -45.72 -53.61
CA GLU A 36 16.56 -45.19 -52.26
C GLU A 36 17.32 -46.25 -51.44
N PRO A 37 18.44 -45.88 -50.76
CA PRO A 37 19.24 -46.84 -50.01
C PRO A 37 18.41 -47.56 -48.94
N ALA A 38 18.32 -48.90 -49.07
CA ALA A 38 17.42 -49.71 -48.24
C ALA A 38 17.68 -49.56 -46.74
N PHE A 39 16.64 -49.17 -45.99
CA PHE A 39 16.69 -48.92 -44.55
C PHE A 39 15.55 -49.67 -43.79
N PRO A 40 15.72 -50.06 -42.51
CA PRO A 40 14.73 -50.84 -41.74
C PRO A 40 13.46 -50.07 -41.33
N HIS A 41 12.64 -49.67 -42.29
CA HIS A 41 11.40 -48.89 -42.11
C HIS A 41 10.44 -49.45 -41.06
N THR A 42 10.26 -50.78 -41.02
CA THR A 42 9.39 -51.46 -40.04
C THR A 42 9.87 -51.25 -38.61
N ASP A 43 11.18 -51.30 -38.39
CA ASP A 43 11.78 -51.18 -37.05
C ASP A 43 11.92 -49.71 -36.63
N LEU A 44 12.09 -48.79 -37.58
CA LEU A 44 11.97 -47.34 -37.35
C LEU A 44 10.57 -46.97 -36.84
N ALA A 45 9.52 -47.48 -37.49
CA ALA A 45 8.14 -47.21 -37.07
C ALA A 45 7.81 -47.75 -35.68
N LYS A 46 8.37 -48.92 -35.30
CA LYS A 46 8.27 -49.46 -33.94
C LYS A 46 9.04 -48.60 -32.92
N LEU A 47 10.26 -48.17 -33.26
CA LEU A 47 11.06 -47.32 -32.36
C LEU A 47 10.33 -46.01 -32.08
N ASP A 48 9.79 -45.37 -33.11
CA ASP A 48 9.00 -44.13 -33.00
C ASP A 48 7.77 -44.30 -32.09
N ASP A 49 7.07 -45.44 -32.13
CA ASP A 49 6.01 -45.74 -31.16
C ASP A 49 6.57 -45.97 -29.74
N MET A 50 7.63 -46.77 -29.59
CA MET A 50 8.23 -47.10 -28.28
C MET A 50 8.73 -45.87 -27.51
N ILE A 51 9.35 -44.90 -28.20
CA ILE A 51 9.90 -43.68 -27.57
C ILE A 51 8.83 -42.65 -27.23
N ASN A 52 7.66 -42.67 -27.89
CA ASN A 52 6.57 -41.71 -27.68
C ASN A 52 5.49 -42.20 -26.70
N ARG A 53 5.52 -43.48 -26.28
CA ARG A 53 4.62 -44.01 -25.24
C ARG A 53 4.79 -43.28 -23.89
N PRO A 54 3.71 -42.89 -23.18
CA PRO A 54 3.78 -42.24 -21.86
C PRO A 54 4.49 -43.07 -20.78
N ARG A 55 4.48 -44.40 -20.91
CA ARG A 55 5.27 -45.33 -20.10
C ARG A 55 6.26 -46.01 -21.03
N TRP A 56 7.39 -45.34 -21.27
CA TRP A 56 8.35 -45.74 -22.29
C TRP A 56 9.02 -47.09 -21.97
N VAL A 57 9.40 -47.81 -23.03
CA VAL A 57 10.11 -49.09 -22.93
C VAL A 57 11.50 -48.89 -23.52
N VAL A 58 12.54 -49.28 -22.78
CA VAL A 58 13.94 -49.02 -23.16
C VAL A 58 14.30 -49.87 -24.39
N PRO A 59 14.52 -49.28 -25.58
CA PRO A 59 14.54 -50.00 -26.86
C PRO A 59 15.91 -50.65 -27.18
N VAL A 60 16.61 -51.15 -26.16
CA VAL A 60 18.05 -51.50 -26.24
C VAL A 60 18.33 -53.00 -26.36
N LEU A 61 17.30 -53.85 -26.37
CA LEU A 61 17.47 -55.30 -26.32
C LEU A 61 18.30 -55.83 -27.51
N PRO A 62 19.04 -56.94 -27.36
CA PRO A 62 19.86 -57.50 -28.44
C PRO A 62 19.01 -57.88 -29.66
N LYS A 63 19.40 -57.40 -30.84
CA LYS A 63 18.67 -57.44 -32.12
C LYS A 63 17.32 -56.70 -32.10
N GLY A 64 17.14 -55.80 -31.13
CA GLY A 64 16.00 -54.88 -31.06
C GLY A 64 16.16 -53.69 -32.01
N GLU A 65 15.10 -52.89 -32.07
CA GLU A 65 14.90 -51.82 -33.04
C GLU A 65 16.07 -50.82 -33.09
N LEU A 66 16.53 -50.32 -31.94
CA LEU A 66 17.63 -49.33 -31.88
C LEU A 66 18.96 -49.90 -32.38
N GLU A 67 19.26 -51.16 -32.11
CA GLU A 67 20.51 -51.81 -32.53
C GLU A 67 20.53 -52.02 -34.05
N VAL A 68 19.41 -52.51 -34.61
CA VAL A 68 19.23 -52.71 -36.06
C VAL A 68 19.33 -51.39 -36.83
N LEU A 69 18.70 -50.33 -36.32
CA LEU A 69 18.74 -49.00 -36.94
C LEU A 69 20.12 -48.33 -36.82
N LEU A 70 20.82 -48.52 -35.70
CA LEU A 70 22.22 -48.09 -35.54
C LEU A 70 23.14 -48.77 -36.56
N GLU A 71 23.04 -50.09 -36.73
CA GLU A 71 23.90 -50.83 -37.67
C GLU A 71 23.62 -50.45 -39.13
N ALA A 72 22.35 -50.33 -39.52
CA ALA A 72 21.98 -49.85 -40.85
C ALA A 72 22.47 -48.40 -41.11
N ALA A 73 22.34 -47.52 -40.12
CA ALA A 73 22.80 -46.14 -40.26
C ALA A 73 24.34 -46.03 -40.32
N ILE A 74 25.08 -46.84 -39.56
CA ILE A 74 26.55 -46.89 -39.62
C ILE A 74 27.02 -47.37 -41.00
N ASP A 75 26.37 -48.40 -41.57
CA ASP A 75 26.68 -48.90 -42.91
C ASP A 75 26.40 -47.86 -44.00
N LEU A 76 25.23 -47.20 -43.97
CA LEU A 76 24.91 -46.11 -44.90
C LEU A 76 25.88 -44.92 -44.77
N CYS A 77 26.26 -44.53 -43.55
CA CYS A 77 27.25 -43.47 -43.31
C CYS A 77 28.62 -43.84 -43.88
N LYS A 78 29.10 -45.08 -43.67
CA LYS A 78 30.38 -45.57 -44.22
C LYS A 78 30.39 -45.62 -45.75
N LYS A 79 29.21 -45.77 -46.37
CA LYS A 79 29.02 -45.74 -47.83
C LYS A 79 28.76 -44.32 -48.38
N GLY A 80 28.57 -43.32 -47.52
CA GLY A 80 28.17 -41.97 -47.91
C GLY A 80 26.74 -41.86 -48.48
N LEU A 81 25.91 -42.88 -48.25
CA LEU A 81 24.56 -43.00 -48.81
C LEU A 81 23.45 -42.53 -47.86
N ASP A 82 23.76 -42.28 -46.58
CA ASP A 82 22.75 -41.93 -45.57
C ASP A 82 21.97 -40.66 -45.93
N VAL A 83 22.60 -39.69 -46.59
CA VAL A 83 21.97 -38.41 -47.00
C VAL A 83 20.94 -38.61 -48.12
N LYS A 84 21.03 -39.71 -48.88
CA LYS A 84 20.04 -40.11 -49.88
C LYS A 84 18.87 -40.93 -49.30
N CYS A 85 18.87 -41.22 -47.99
CA CYS A 85 17.82 -42.02 -47.34
C CYS A 85 17.13 -41.22 -46.23
N GLU A 86 15.91 -40.75 -46.49
CA GLU A 86 15.20 -39.87 -45.55
C GLU A 86 14.74 -40.62 -44.29
N ALA A 87 14.54 -41.94 -44.36
CA ALA A 87 14.31 -42.76 -43.18
C ALA A 87 15.52 -42.79 -42.23
N CYS A 88 16.75 -42.75 -42.76
CA CYS A 88 17.98 -42.64 -41.98
C CYS A 88 18.14 -41.23 -41.37
N GLN A 89 17.81 -40.18 -42.14
CA GLN A 89 17.84 -38.80 -41.64
C GLN A 89 16.78 -38.56 -40.55
N ARG A 90 15.56 -39.09 -40.69
CA ARG A 90 14.53 -39.12 -39.63
C ARG A 90 15.02 -39.85 -38.39
N PHE A 91 15.69 -40.99 -38.55
CA PHE A 91 16.30 -41.70 -37.42
C PHE A 91 17.32 -40.82 -36.69
N PHE A 92 18.19 -40.07 -37.38
CA PHE A 92 19.12 -39.14 -36.73
C PHE A 92 18.45 -37.98 -35.99
N ARG A 93 17.43 -37.35 -36.60
CA ARG A 93 16.76 -36.18 -36.01
C ARG A 93 15.95 -36.56 -34.77
N ASP A 94 15.14 -37.61 -34.89
CA ASP A 94 14.11 -37.94 -33.90
C ASP A 94 14.47 -39.22 -33.12
N GLY A 95 14.42 -40.38 -33.78
CA GLY A 95 14.48 -41.70 -33.14
C GLY A 95 15.74 -41.94 -32.30
N LEU A 96 16.91 -41.65 -32.85
CA LEU A 96 18.22 -41.79 -32.21
C LEU A 96 18.40 -40.78 -31.06
N THR A 97 18.10 -39.50 -31.35
CA THR A 97 18.31 -38.38 -30.42
C THR A 97 17.43 -38.49 -29.17
N ILE A 98 16.15 -38.79 -29.35
CA ILE A 98 15.21 -39.02 -28.25
C ILE A 98 15.60 -40.29 -27.47
N SER A 99 15.96 -41.38 -28.16
CA SER A 99 16.39 -42.63 -27.52
C SER A 99 17.59 -42.41 -26.59
N PHE A 100 18.71 -41.92 -27.11
CA PHE A 100 19.94 -41.81 -26.33
C PHE A 100 19.87 -40.74 -25.24
N THR A 101 19.12 -39.65 -25.45
CA THR A 101 18.86 -38.68 -24.37
C THR A 101 18.15 -39.36 -23.21
N LYS A 102 17.00 -40.02 -23.45
CA LYS A 102 16.26 -40.74 -22.39
C LYS A 102 17.10 -41.85 -21.74
N ILE A 103 17.83 -42.64 -22.53
CA ILE A 103 18.67 -43.74 -22.06
C ILE A 103 19.83 -43.27 -21.14
N LEU A 104 20.37 -42.07 -21.36
CA LEU A 104 21.54 -41.58 -20.63
C LEU A 104 21.22 -40.60 -19.49
N THR A 105 20.07 -39.90 -19.53
CA THR A 105 19.76 -38.80 -18.59
C THR A 105 18.44 -38.92 -17.81
N ASP A 106 17.59 -39.93 -18.06
CA ASP A 106 16.36 -40.15 -17.28
C ASP A 106 16.69 -40.64 -15.84
N GLU A 107 15.86 -40.29 -14.85
CA GLU A 107 15.98 -40.80 -13.47
C GLU A 107 15.70 -42.32 -13.40
N ALA A 108 14.88 -42.83 -14.32
CA ALA A 108 14.52 -44.24 -14.45
C ALA A 108 15.73 -45.16 -14.69
N VAL A 109 16.86 -44.61 -15.16
CA VAL A 109 18.17 -45.29 -15.28
C VAL A 109 18.51 -46.07 -14.01
N SER A 110 18.20 -45.51 -12.82
CA SER A 110 18.51 -46.13 -11.53
C SER A 110 17.74 -47.42 -11.22
N GLY A 111 16.61 -47.65 -11.91
CA GLY A 111 15.69 -48.77 -11.68
C GLY A 111 15.79 -49.89 -12.72
N TRP A 112 16.74 -49.85 -13.65
CA TRP A 112 16.91 -50.89 -14.67
C TRP A 112 17.79 -52.04 -14.18
N LYS A 113 17.59 -53.23 -14.78
CA LYS A 113 18.42 -54.40 -14.48
C LYS A 113 19.79 -54.29 -15.14
N PHE A 114 20.81 -54.93 -14.56
CA PHE A 114 22.18 -54.87 -15.07
C PHE A 114 22.31 -55.30 -16.54
N GLU A 115 21.50 -56.26 -16.99
CA GLU A 115 21.48 -56.72 -18.39
C GLU A 115 21.08 -55.58 -19.34
N ILE A 116 20.11 -54.75 -18.95
CA ILE A 116 19.71 -53.56 -19.70
C ILE A 116 20.86 -52.54 -19.75
N HIS A 117 21.58 -52.33 -18.64
CA HIS A 117 22.76 -51.47 -18.65
C HIS A 117 23.89 -51.98 -19.55
N ARG A 118 24.11 -53.30 -19.63
CA ARG A 118 25.05 -53.87 -20.62
C ARG A 118 24.60 -53.58 -22.05
N CYS A 119 23.32 -53.80 -22.35
CA CYS A 119 22.77 -53.50 -23.67
C CYS A 119 22.81 -52.00 -24.03
N ILE A 120 22.69 -51.11 -23.05
CA ILE A 120 22.90 -49.67 -23.23
C ILE A 120 24.33 -49.39 -23.64
N ILE A 121 25.34 -49.79 -22.86
CA ILE A 121 26.75 -49.45 -23.18
C ILE A 121 27.18 -50.03 -24.53
N THR A 122 26.74 -51.25 -24.88
CA THR A 122 27.00 -51.85 -26.21
C THR A 122 26.39 -51.01 -27.35
N ASN A 123 25.18 -50.46 -27.18
CA ASN A 123 24.60 -49.53 -28.15
C ASN A 123 25.26 -48.14 -28.14
N THR A 124 25.74 -47.65 -26.98
CA THR A 124 26.51 -46.40 -26.91
C THR A 124 27.88 -46.53 -27.61
N HIS A 125 28.51 -47.72 -27.63
CA HIS A 125 29.69 -47.96 -28.47
C HIS A 125 29.39 -47.86 -29.98
N ARG A 126 28.20 -48.28 -30.42
CA ARG A 126 27.73 -48.06 -31.80
C ARG A 126 27.42 -46.59 -32.08
N LEU A 127 26.81 -45.87 -31.13
CA LEU A 127 26.63 -44.41 -31.23
C LEU A 127 27.98 -43.70 -31.40
N VAL A 128 29.00 -44.05 -30.61
CA VAL A 128 30.36 -43.49 -30.77
C VAL A 128 30.93 -43.78 -32.15
N GLU A 129 30.72 -44.99 -32.69
CA GLU A 129 31.17 -45.33 -34.04
C GLU A 129 30.44 -44.54 -35.14
N LEU A 130 29.13 -44.33 -34.99
CA LEU A 130 28.33 -43.45 -35.85
C LEU A 130 28.81 -41.99 -35.78
N CYS A 131 29.02 -41.46 -34.57
CA CYS A 131 29.51 -40.09 -34.35
C CYS A 131 30.91 -39.88 -34.92
N VAL A 132 31.83 -40.86 -34.83
CA VAL A 132 33.15 -40.78 -35.48
C VAL A 132 33.02 -40.83 -37.01
N THR A 133 32.19 -41.73 -37.54
CA THR A 133 31.95 -41.84 -39.00
C THR A 133 31.40 -40.53 -39.59
N LYS A 134 30.54 -39.82 -38.83
CA LYS A 134 29.97 -38.51 -39.21
C LYS A 134 30.78 -37.28 -38.77
N LEU A 135 31.89 -37.46 -38.06
CA LEU A 135 32.69 -36.36 -37.52
C LEU A 135 33.29 -35.40 -38.57
N PRO A 136 33.54 -35.79 -39.83
CA PRO A 136 33.93 -34.86 -40.89
C PRO A 136 32.80 -33.94 -41.40
N GLN A 137 31.57 -34.07 -40.89
CA GLN A 137 30.42 -33.24 -41.28
C GLN A 137 29.81 -32.45 -40.11
N ASP A 138 29.01 -31.44 -40.43
CA ASP A 138 28.44 -30.46 -39.48
C ASP A 138 27.17 -30.95 -38.77
N TRP A 139 27.14 -32.22 -38.35
CA TRP A 139 25.91 -32.85 -37.85
C TRP A 139 25.65 -32.63 -36.34
N PHE A 140 25.12 -31.44 -36.01
CA PHE A 140 24.87 -31.00 -34.64
C PHE A 140 24.19 -32.04 -33.71
N PRO A 141 23.12 -32.77 -34.10
CA PRO A 141 22.49 -33.76 -33.21
C PRO A 141 23.43 -34.88 -32.76
N LEU A 142 24.33 -35.34 -33.64
CA LEU A 142 25.31 -36.39 -33.30
C LEU A 142 26.45 -35.83 -32.42
N LEU A 143 26.79 -34.54 -32.54
CA LEU A 143 27.75 -33.88 -31.66
C LEU A 143 27.15 -33.62 -30.26
N GLU A 144 25.85 -33.29 -30.17
CA GLU A 144 25.14 -33.16 -28.89
C GLU A 144 24.91 -34.52 -28.21
N LEU A 145 24.64 -35.57 -28.98
CA LEU A 145 24.62 -36.95 -28.48
C LEU A 145 26.01 -37.42 -28.04
N LEU A 146 27.08 -37.10 -28.78
CA LEU A 146 28.45 -37.40 -28.37
C LEU A 146 28.79 -36.72 -27.03
N ALA A 147 28.44 -35.44 -26.87
CA ALA A 147 28.60 -34.74 -25.58
C ALA A 147 27.79 -35.41 -24.45
N THR A 148 26.55 -35.84 -24.73
CA THR A 148 25.73 -36.55 -23.74
C THR A 148 26.31 -37.92 -23.37
N ALA A 149 26.93 -38.62 -24.33
CA ALA A 149 27.59 -39.91 -24.14
C ALA A 149 28.94 -39.82 -23.42
N THR A 150 29.69 -38.71 -23.57
CA THR A 150 30.95 -38.49 -22.83
C THR A 150 30.78 -37.75 -21.50
N ASN A 151 29.65 -37.08 -21.26
CA ASN A 151 29.43 -36.30 -20.04
C ASN A 151 29.52 -37.16 -18.76
N PRO A 152 30.55 -36.98 -17.89
CA PRO A 152 30.76 -37.79 -16.69
C PRO A 152 29.72 -37.57 -15.58
N HIS A 153 28.75 -36.67 -15.79
CA HIS A 153 27.64 -36.36 -14.89
C HIS A 153 26.26 -36.77 -15.46
N CYS A 154 26.19 -37.49 -16.59
CA CYS A 154 24.92 -38.09 -17.02
C CYS A 154 24.49 -39.21 -16.03
N LYS A 155 23.18 -39.48 -15.93
CA LYS A 155 22.63 -40.43 -14.95
C LYS A 155 23.23 -41.83 -15.11
N PHE A 156 23.46 -42.25 -16.36
CA PHE A 156 24.06 -43.54 -16.67
C PHE A 156 25.50 -43.68 -16.14
N HIS A 157 26.35 -42.67 -16.30
CA HIS A 157 27.74 -42.69 -15.84
C HIS A 157 27.88 -42.45 -14.33
N ILE A 158 26.94 -41.73 -13.70
CA ILE A 158 26.86 -41.63 -12.24
C ILE A 158 26.49 -43.00 -11.64
N TYR A 159 25.41 -43.63 -12.12
CA TYR A 159 24.93 -44.91 -11.60
C TYR A 159 25.96 -46.04 -11.76
N ASN A 160 26.70 -46.06 -12.88
CA ASN A 160 27.72 -47.06 -13.16
C ASN A 160 29.15 -46.63 -12.73
N GLY A 161 29.29 -45.57 -11.91
CA GLY A 161 30.57 -44.92 -11.64
C GLY A 161 31.62 -45.79 -10.94
N THR A 162 31.22 -46.86 -10.26
CA THR A 162 32.12 -47.81 -9.59
C THR A 162 32.68 -48.92 -10.50
N ARG A 163 32.25 -49.00 -11.77
CA ARG A 163 32.68 -50.08 -12.68
C ARG A 163 34.13 -49.88 -13.15
N PRO A 164 34.98 -50.93 -13.15
CA PRO A 164 36.26 -50.90 -13.83
C PRO A 164 36.07 -50.78 -15.35
N SER A 165 37.12 -50.37 -16.05
CA SER A 165 37.16 -50.27 -17.52
C SER A 165 37.39 -51.65 -18.13
N GLU A 166 36.67 -51.97 -19.21
CA GLU A 166 36.90 -53.20 -20.01
C GLU A 166 38.11 -53.03 -20.96
N THR A 167 38.52 -51.80 -21.28
CA THR A 167 39.72 -51.47 -22.09
C THR A 167 41.03 -51.37 -21.29
N ILE A 168 40.98 -51.35 -19.95
CA ILE A 168 42.16 -51.32 -19.07
C ILE A 168 42.21 -52.60 -18.22
N PRO A 169 43.07 -53.58 -18.56
CA PRO A 169 43.16 -54.84 -17.82
C PRO A 169 43.56 -54.62 -16.35
N ALA A 170 42.93 -55.36 -15.44
CA ALA A 170 43.16 -55.24 -14.00
C ALA A 170 44.63 -55.54 -13.64
N GLY A 171 45.36 -54.50 -13.19
CA GLY A 171 46.77 -54.57 -12.83
C GLY A 171 47.77 -54.24 -13.95
N ALA A 172 47.33 -53.87 -15.15
CA ALA A 172 48.21 -53.51 -16.26
C ALA A 172 48.62 -52.02 -16.24
N THR A 173 49.91 -51.74 -16.13
CA THR A 173 50.49 -50.41 -16.35
C THR A 173 50.86 -50.24 -17.83
N LEU A 174 49.86 -49.95 -18.66
CA LEU A 174 50.05 -49.56 -20.06
C LEU A 174 50.74 -48.18 -20.16
N ALA A 175 51.36 -47.85 -21.30
CA ALA A 175 51.97 -46.55 -21.54
C ALA A 175 50.92 -45.47 -21.86
N ASP A 176 51.21 -44.19 -21.57
CA ASP A 176 50.22 -43.10 -21.64
C ASP A 176 49.82 -42.71 -23.07
N ASP A 177 50.58 -43.20 -24.06
CA ASP A 177 50.37 -43.10 -25.51
C ASP A 177 49.66 -44.32 -26.13
N GLU A 178 49.55 -45.45 -25.40
CA GLU A 178 48.76 -46.63 -25.81
C GLU A 178 47.25 -46.47 -25.55
N LEU A 179 46.85 -45.49 -24.74
CA LEU A 179 45.46 -45.24 -24.34
C LEU A 179 45.08 -43.77 -24.49
N PHE A 180 43.81 -43.52 -24.83
CA PHE A 180 43.28 -42.17 -24.97
C PHE A 180 42.65 -41.63 -23.69
N ALA A 181 42.11 -42.53 -22.86
CA ALA A 181 41.47 -42.22 -21.59
C ALA A 181 41.84 -43.19 -20.47
N ARG A 182 41.83 -42.66 -19.23
CA ARG A 182 42.12 -43.35 -17.97
C ARG A 182 41.25 -42.79 -16.83
N PRO A 183 40.92 -43.56 -15.79
CA PRO A 183 40.23 -43.05 -14.61
C PRO A 183 41.06 -42.02 -13.83
N PRO A 184 40.48 -40.88 -13.38
CA PRO A 184 41.17 -39.92 -12.52
C PRO A 184 41.22 -40.35 -11.04
N ASP A 185 40.19 -41.05 -10.54
CA ASP A 185 40.13 -41.59 -9.17
C ASP A 185 39.80 -43.09 -9.20
N PRO A 186 40.68 -43.98 -8.67
CA PRO A 186 40.40 -45.41 -8.53
C PRO A 186 39.13 -45.77 -7.72
N ARG A 187 38.59 -44.85 -6.91
CA ARG A 187 37.35 -45.05 -6.13
C ARG A 187 36.08 -44.81 -6.94
N SER A 188 36.15 -44.02 -8.00
CA SER A 188 35.03 -43.72 -8.91
C SER A 188 35.51 -43.85 -10.36
N PRO A 189 35.92 -45.06 -10.80
CA PRO A 189 36.66 -45.24 -12.02
C PRO A 189 35.89 -44.91 -13.33
N LYS A 190 34.55 -44.91 -13.27
CA LYS A 190 33.63 -44.72 -14.42
C LYS A 190 34.08 -45.48 -15.68
N GLY A 191 34.46 -46.74 -15.54
CA GLY A 191 35.19 -47.49 -16.56
C GLY A 191 34.54 -47.50 -17.93
N TRP A 192 33.22 -47.66 -17.99
CA TRP A 192 32.46 -47.59 -19.26
C TRP A 192 32.53 -46.24 -19.98
N LEU A 193 32.75 -45.12 -19.28
CA LEU A 193 33.04 -43.84 -19.92
C LEU A 193 34.45 -43.85 -20.52
N VAL A 194 35.44 -44.37 -19.78
CA VAL A 194 36.82 -44.55 -20.28
C VAL A 194 36.83 -45.44 -21.53
N ASP A 195 36.03 -46.51 -21.53
CA ASP A 195 35.88 -47.43 -22.67
C ASP A 195 35.26 -46.76 -23.91
N LEU A 196 34.29 -45.85 -23.73
CA LEU A 196 33.72 -45.05 -24.82
C LEU A 196 34.73 -44.06 -25.41
N ILE A 197 35.52 -43.38 -24.56
CA ILE A 197 36.53 -42.43 -25.02
C ILE A 197 37.70 -43.16 -25.70
N ASN A 198 38.12 -44.31 -25.17
CA ASN A 198 39.09 -45.19 -25.84
C ASN A 198 38.56 -45.73 -27.18
N LYS A 199 37.28 -46.12 -27.27
CA LYS A 199 36.62 -46.50 -28.54
C LYS A 199 36.59 -45.35 -29.56
N PHE A 200 36.32 -44.11 -29.12
CA PHE A 200 36.40 -42.92 -29.99
C PHE A 200 37.80 -42.74 -30.57
N GLY A 201 38.84 -42.90 -29.74
CA GLY A 201 40.23 -42.80 -30.17
C GLY A 201 40.70 -43.93 -31.10
N THR A 202 40.34 -45.20 -30.82
CA THR A 202 40.72 -46.34 -31.68
C THR A 202 40.05 -46.33 -33.05
N LEU A 203 38.98 -45.54 -33.23
CA LEU A 203 38.36 -45.26 -34.52
C LEU A 203 38.97 -44.02 -35.23
N ASN A 204 40.13 -43.53 -34.78
CA ASN A 204 40.79 -42.29 -35.23
C ASN A 204 40.01 -40.99 -34.95
N GLY A 205 38.96 -41.02 -34.11
CA GLY A 205 38.10 -39.86 -33.86
C GLY A 205 38.85 -38.61 -33.39
N PHE A 206 39.89 -38.76 -32.56
CA PHE A 206 40.73 -37.63 -32.12
C PHE A 206 41.59 -37.05 -33.26
N GLN A 207 42.06 -37.89 -34.19
CA GLN A 207 42.80 -37.43 -35.37
C GLN A 207 41.86 -36.67 -36.31
N THR A 208 40.68 -37.22 -36.62
CA THR A 208 39.66 -36.54 -37.42
C THR A 208 39.18 -35.23 -36.80
N LEU A 209 39.06 -35.15 -35.46
CA LEU A 209 38.74 -33.92 -34.74
C LEU A 209 39.85 -32.88 -34.89
N HIS A 210 41.11 -33.26 -34.62
CA HIS A 210 42.28 -32.39 -34.78
C HIS A 210 42.41 -31.87 -36.21
N ASP A 211 42.27 -32.75 -37.19
CA ASP A 211 42.43 -32.40 -38.60
C ASP A 211 41.29 -31.49 -39.09
N ARG A 212 40.08 -31.60 -38.51
CA ARG A 212 38.99 -30.65 -38.75
C ARG A 212 39.27 -29.25 -38.20
N PHE A 213 40.12 -29.11 -37.17
CA PHE A 213 40.63 -27.81 -36.72
C PHE A 213 41.82 -27.29 -37.53
N MET A 214 42.66 -28.17 -38.08
CA MET A 214 43.91 -27.80 -38.76
C MET A 214 43.81 -27.71 -40.30
N SER A 215 42.76 -28.27 -40.92
CA SER A 215 42.60 -28.37 -42.39
C SER A 215 42.11 -27.10 -43.09
N GLY A 216 41.81 -26.02 -42.34
CA GLY A 216 41.30 -24.78 -42.93
C GLY A 216 39.85 -24.83 -43.43
N GLN A 217 39.06 -25.82 -42.98
CA GLN A 217 37.60 -25.80 -43.18
C GLN A 217 36.97 -24.55 -42.53
N ALA A 218 35.84 -24.11 -43.07
CA ALA A 218 35.11 -22.92 -42.62
C ALA A 218 34.39 -23.15 -41.28
N LEU A 219 35.14 -23.14 -40.18
CA LEU A 219 34.60 -23.23 -38.83
C LEU A 219 33.83 -21.96 -38.43
N ASN A 220 32.83 -22.13 -37.56
CA ASN A 220 32.14 -21.04 -36.88
C ASN A 220 31.97 -21.36 -35.38
N VAL A 221 31.59 -20.36 -34.59
CA VAL A 221 31.49 -20.46 -33.12
C VAL A 221 30.66 -21.66 -32.67
N GLN A 222 29.51 -21.92 -33.30
CA GLN A 222 28.63 -23.04 -32.95
C GLN A 222 29.28 -24.41 -33.27
N ILE A 223 29.97 -24.55 -34.40
CA ILE A 223 30.73 -25.77 -34.76
C ILE A 223 31.85 -26.02 -33.75
N ILE A 224 32.63 -24.99 -33.42
CA ILE A 224 33.75 -25.06 -32.47
C ILE A 224 33.23 -25.47 -31.08
N ALA A 225 32.12 -24.88 -30.62
CA ALA A 225 31.48 -25.26 -29.37
C ALA A 225 31.01 -26.73 -29.39
N ALA A 226 30.36 -27.19 -30.46
CA ALA A 226 29.86 -28.55 -30.59
C ALA A 226 30.98 -29.61 -30.66
N LEU A 227 32.13 -29.30 -31.29
CA LEU A 227 33.29 -30.18 -31.37
C LEU A 227 34.05 -30.33 -30.04
N ILE A 228 34.22 -29.24 -29.28
CA ILE A 228 35.07 -29.25 -28.08
C ILE A 228 34.28 -29.65 -26.82
N LYS A 229 32.99 -29.30 -26.74
CA LYS A 229 32.09 -29.60 -25.60
C LYS A 229 32.16 -31.06 -25.09
N PRO A 230 32.14 -32.12 -25.91
CA PRO A 230 32.23 -33.50 -25.42
C PRO A 230 33.49 -33.77 -24.58
N PHE A 231 34.62 -33.17 -24.96
CA PHE A 231 35.93 -33.42 -24.38
C PHE A 231 36.29 -32.42 -23.28
N GLY A 232 35.82 -31.18 -23.37
CA GLY A 232 35.84 -30.23 -22.26
C GLY A 232 34.99 -30.66 -21.07
N GLN A 233 33.97 -31.52 -21.28
CA GLN A 233 33.17 -32.12 -20.22
C GLN A 233 33.82 -33.37 -19.61
N CYS A 234 34.60 -34.16 -20.35
CA CYS A 234 35.26 -35.38 -19.85
C CYS A 234 36.79 -35.24 -19.66
N TYR A 235 37.30 -34.01 -19.60
CA TYR A 235 38.73 -33.67 -19.61
C TYR A 235 39.58 -34.43 -18.58
N GLU A 236 39.04 -34.64 -17.37
CA GLU A 236 39.67 -35.39 -16.27
C GLU A 236 40.08 -36.82 -16.70
N PHE A 237 39.29 -37.43 -17.59
CA PHE A 237 39.45 -38.80 -18.04
C PHE A 237 40.43 -38.94 -19.22
N LEU A 238 40.89 -37.85 -19.84
CA LEU A 238 41.83 -37.91 -20.97
C LEU A 238 43.27 -38.14 -20.50
N THR A 239 44.05 -38.93 -21.25
CA THR A 239 45.49 -39.10 -21.02
C THR A 239 46.28 -37.84 -21.37
N LEU A 240 47.45 -37.67 -20.75
CA LEU A 240 48.30 -36.49 -20.98
C LEU A 240 48.79 -36.45 -22.42
N HIS A 241 49.05 -37.62 -23.02
CA HIS A 241 49.35 -37.76 -24.44
C HIS A 241 48.22 -37.23 -25.32
N THR A 242 46.97 -37.63 -25.05
CA THR A 242 45.80 -37.25 -25.87
C THR A 242 45.56 -35.74 -25.88
N VAL A 243 45.63 -35.10 -24.71
CA VAL A 243 45.48 -33.64 -24.61
C VAL A 243 46.61 -32.92 -25.34
N LYS A 244 47.88 -33.30 -25.10
CA LYS A 244 49.04 -32.69 -25.76
C LYS A 244 49.04 -32.85 -27.28
N LYS A 245 48.63 -34.02 -27.79
CA LYS A 245 48.68 -34.34 -29.23
C LYS A 245 47.52 -33.76 -30.02
N TYR A 246 46.30 -33.82 -29.48
CA TYR A 246 45.08 -33.53 -30.25
C TYR A 246 44.39 -32.22 -29.85
N PHE A 247 44.55 -31.75 -28.62
CA PHE A 247 43.84 -30.57 -28.11
C PHE A 247 44.74 -29.35 -27.89
N LEU A 248 46.04 -29.51 -27.64
CA LEU A 248 46.93 -28.35 -27.46
C LEU A 248 46.98 -27.42 -28.70
N PRO A 249 47.08 -27.92 -29.95
CA PRO A 249 46.97 -27.06 -31.15
C PRO A 249 45.61 -26.36 -31.27
N VAL A 250 44.54 -26.97 -30.75
CA VAL A 250 43.18 -26.39 -30.74
C VAL A 250 43.06 -25.30 -29.68
N ILE A 251 43.69 -25.47 -28.51
CA ILE A 251 43.80 -24.47 -27.44
C ILE A 251 44.58 -23.23 -27.91
N GLU A 252 45.61 -23.42 -28.74
CA GLU A 252 46.39 -22.30 -29.32
C GLU A 252 45.64 -21.58 -30.45
N MET A 253 44.94 -22.31 -31.32
CA MET A 253 44.26 -21.74 -32.51
C MET A 253 42.93 -21.06 -32.19
N VAL A 254 42.07 -21.68 -31.38
CA VAL A 254 40.68 -21.20 -31.19
C VAL A 254 40.57 -19.80 -30.57
N PRO A 255 41.40 -19.38 -29.60
CA PRO A 255 41.40 -18.00 -29.11
C PRO A 255 41.73 -16.98 -30.22
N GLN A 256 42.67 -17.32 -31.12
CA GLN A 256 43.04 -16.47 -32.26
C GLN A 256 41.87 -16.36 -33.26
N PHE A 257 41.15 -17.45 -33.51
CA PHE A 257 39.92 -17.42 -34.31
C PHE A 257 38.86 -16.51 -33.67
N LEU A 258 38.59 -16.66 -32.36
CA LEU A 258 37.57 -15.89 -31.64
C LEU A 258 37.93 -14.39 -31.52
N GLU A 259 39.22 -14.05 -31.44
CA GLU A 259 39.68 -12.66 -31.43
C GLU A 259 39.41 -11.94 -32.75
N ASN A 260 39.62 -12.63 -33.87
CA ASN A 260 39.45 -12.11 -35.23
C ASN A 260 37.98 -11.96 -35.69
N LEU A 261 37.00 -12.42 -34.89
CA LEU A 261 35.58 -12.22 -35.19
C LEU A 261 35.25 -10.72 -35.31
N THR A 262 34.44 -10.35 -36.30
CA THR A 262 33.93 -8.98 -36.45
C THR A 262 32.82 -8.67 -35.44
N ASP A 263 32.57 -7.39 -35.22
CA ASP A 263 31.51 -6.96 -34.29
C ASP A 263 30.10 -7.38 -34.75
N GLU A 264 29.85 -7.51 -36.06
CA GLU A 264 28.57 -8.02 -36.57
C GLU A 264 28.42 -9.54 -36.40
N GLU A 265 29.50 -10.31 -36.48
CA GLU A 265 29.48 -11.75 -36.18
C GLU A 265 29.22 -11.99 -34.70
N LEU A 266 29.89 -11.24 -33.81
CA LEU A 266 29.64 -11.26 -32.37
C LEU A 266 28.20 -10.83 -32.01
N LYS A 267 27.65 -9.79 -32.68
CA LYS A 267 26.23 -9.41 -32.53
C LYS A 267 25.27 -10.48 -33.05
N LYS A 268 25.61 -11.18 -34.14
CA LYS A 268 24.78 -12.24 -34.74
C LYS A 268 24.72 -13.47 -33.82
N GLU A 269 25.86 -13.89 -33.28
CA GLU A 269 25.96 -14.97 -32.31
C GLU A 269 25.13 -14.64 -31.05
N ALA A 270 25.34 -13.44 -30.46
CA ALA A 270 24.70 -12.99 -29.23
C ALA A 270 23.17 -12.86 -29.28
N LYS A 271 22.54 -12.93 -30.46
CA LYS A 271 21.07 -12.86 -30.62
C LYS A 271 20.34 -14.20 -30.38
N ASN A 272 21.04 -15.33 -30.43
CA ASN A 272 20.39 -16.64 -30.57
C ASN A 272 20.08 -17.30 -29.21
N GLU A 273 19.03 -16.84 -28.53
CA GLU A 273 18.67 -17.19 -27.12
C GLU A 273 18.80 -18.67 -26.76
N ALA A 274 18.33 -19.60 -27.61
CA ALA A 274 18.36 -21.04 -27.34
C ALA A 274 19.76 -21.69 -27.40
N LYS A 275 20.79 -20.99 -27.91
CA LYS A 275 22.17 -21.52 -28.11
C LYS A 275 23.27 -20.57 -27.60
N ASN A 276 22.91 -19.60 -26.78
CA ASN A 276 23.67 -18.36 -26.56
C ASN A 276 24.85 -18.45 -25.57
N ASP A 277 25.19 -19.64 -25.06
CA ASP A 277 26.32 -19.87 -24.13
C ASP A 277 27.61 -20.37 -24.84
N ALA A 278 27.61 -20.41 -26.18
CA ALA A 278 28.66 -21.05 -26.98
C ALA A 278 30.07 -20.51 -26.71
N LEU A 279 30.25 -19.18 -26.66
CA LEU A 279 31.56 -18.55 -26.39
C LEU A 279 32.11 -18.91 -25.00
N SER A 280 31.27 -18.86 -23.96
CA SER A 280 31.69 -19.20 -22.59
C SER A 280 31.95 -20.70 -22.44
N MET A 281 31.13 -21.54 -23.09
CA MET A 281 31.33 -22.98 -23.17
C MET A 281 32.62 -23.38 -23.90
N ILE A 282 33.01 -22.69 -24.97
CA ILE A 282 34.31 -22.89 -25.63
C ILE A 282 35.43 -22.57 -24.64
N ILE A 283 35.46 -21.36 -24.09
CA ILE A 283 36.57 -20.92 -23.23
C ILE A 283 36.68 -21.80 -21.98
N LYS A 284 35.56 -22.18 -21.35
CA LYS A 284 35.53 -23.15 -20.25
C LYS A 284 36.09 -24.52 -20.67
N SER A 285 35.71 -25.01 -21.86
CA SER A 285 36.19 -26.31 -22.36
C SER A 285 37.69 -26.28 -22.68
N LEU A 286 38.19 -25.17 -23.23
CA LEU A 286 39.62 -24.96 -23.47
C LEU A 286 40.41 -24.86 -22.16
N LYS A 287 39.89 -24.14 -21.15
CA LYS A 287 40.48 -24.07 -19.79
C LYS A 287 40.59 -25.46 -19.17
N ASN A 288 39.49 -26.22 -19.17
CA ASN A 288 39.42 -27.58 -18.68
C ASN A 288 40.44 -28.51 -19.38
N LEU A 289 40.58 -28.43 -20.70
CA LEU A 289 41.57 -29.22 -21.42
C LEU A 289 43.00 -28.75 -21.11
N SER A 290 43.24 -27.44 -21.04
CA SER A 290 44.56 -26.85 -20.76
C SER A 290 45.09 -27.24 -19.37
N SER A 291 44.24 -27.23 -18.32
CA SER A 291 44.64 -27.59 -16.95
C SER A 291 45.02 -29.07 -16.76
N ARG A 292 44.76 -29.95 -17.73
CA ARG A 292 45.29 -31.33 -17.73
C ARG A 292 46.78 -31.40 -18.04
N VAL A 293 47.40 -30.32 -18.51
CA VAL A 293 48.80 -30.29 -18.96
C VAL A 293 49.65 -29.46 -18.00
N PRO A 294 50.56 -30.09 -17.21
CA PRO A 294 51.47 -29.36 -16.33
C PRO A 294 52.31 -28.32 -17.08
N GLY A 295 52.44 -27.13 -16.51
CA GLY A 295 53.15 -25.99 -17.11
C GLY A 295 52.34 -25.13 -18.08
N GLN A 296 51.03 -25.35 -18.23
CA GLN A 296 50.13 -24.51 -19.04
C GLN A 296 49.40 -23.41 -18.24
N GLU A 297 49.89 -23.06 -17.05
CA GLU A 297 49.31 -22.04 -16.17
C GLU A 297 49.14 -20.68 -16.84
N GLU A 298 50.15 -20.23 -17.60
CA GLU A 298 50.10 -18.99 -18.38
C GLU A 298 49.03 -19.03 -19.49
N THR A 299 48.79 -20.20 -20.10
CA THR A 299 47.72 -20.41 -21.09
C THR A 299 46.34 -20.39 -20.43
N VAL A 300 46.17 -21.01 -19.25
CA VAL A 300 44.94 -20.94 -18.44
C VAL A 300 44.63 -19.49 -18.04
N LYS A 301 45.63 -18.74 -17.59
CA LYS A 301 45.56 -17.30 -17.30
C LYS A 301 45.14 -16.49 -18.53
N ASN A 302 45.78 -16.72 -19.68
CA ASN A 302 45.45 -16.02 -20.92
C ASN A 302 44.04 -16.34 -21.43
N LEU A 303 43.51 -17.54 -21.19
CA LEU A 303 42.12 -17.89 -21.48
C LEU A 303 41.11 -17.12 -20.61
N GLU A 304 41.38 -16.89 -19.31
CA GLU A 304 40.49 -16.06 -18.47
C GLU A 304 40.63 -14.55 -18.79
N ILE A 305 41.83 -14.05 -19.11
CA ILE A 305 42.02 -12.68 -19.63
C ILE A 305 41.23 -12.50 -20.94
N PHE A 306 41.28 -13.49 -21.85
CA PHE A 306 40.53 -13.50 -23.09
C PHE A 306 39.01 -13.54 -22.84
N ARG A 307 38.55 -14.31 -21.85
CA ARG A 307 37.15 -14.36 -21.42
C ARG A 307 36.65 -12.99 -20.99
N LEU A 308 37.38 -12.30 -20.13
CA LEU A 308 37.05 -10.96 -19.65
C LEU A 308 37.05 -9.94 -20.80
N LYS A 309 38.04 -10.00 -21.70
CA LYS A 309 38.11 -9.19 -22.92
C LYS A 309 36.88 -9.40 -23.83
N MET A 310 36.41 -10.64 -23.99
CA MET A 310 35.23 -10.96 -24.79
C MET A 310 33.93 -10.49 -24.13
N ILE A 311 33.80 -10.63 -22.80
CA ILE A 311 32.65 -10.11 -22.04
C ILE A 311 32.58 -8.58 -22.17
N LEU A 312 33.70 -7.87 -22.04
CA LEU A 312 33.78 -6.42 -22.26
C LEU A 312 33.32 -6.03 -23.68
N ARG A 313 33.87 -6.68 -24.71
CA ARG A 313 33.52 -6.40 -26.11
C ARG A 313 32.02 -6.60 -26.35
N LEU A 314 31.43 -7.67 -25.82
CA LEU A 314 29.97 -7.89 -25.90
C LEU A 314 29.17 -6.81 -25.15
N LEU A 315 29.56 -6.39 -23.96
CA LEU A 315 28.89 -5.29 -23.23
C LEU A 315 28.92 -3.96 -24.00
N GLN A 316 29.99 -3.70 -24.75
CA GLN A 316 30.16 -2.48 -25.53
C GLN A 316 29.35 -2.49 -26.84
N ILE A 317 29.39 -3.58 -27.62
CA ILE A 317 28.88 -3.59 -29.00
C ILE A 317 27.45 -4.13 -29.17
N SER A 318 26.96 -4.96 -28.24
CA SER A 318 25.80 -5.82 -28.51
C SER A 318 24.45 -5.16 -28.21
N SER A 319 23.40 -5.69 -28.85
CA SER A 319 22.00 -5.35 -28.55
C SER A 319 21.57 -5.84 -27.14
N PHE A 320 20.41 -5.40 -26.65
CA PHE A 320 19.89 -5.72 -25.31
C PHE A 320 20.10 -7.19 -24.85
N ASN A 321 19.75 -8.17 -25.69
CA ASN A 321 19.94 -9.60 -25.37
C ASN A 321 21.41 -9.98 -25.16
N GLY A 322 22.33 -9.45 -25.98
CA GLY A 322 23.77 -9.66 -25.82
C GLY A 322 24.33 -9.01 -24.56
N LYS A 323 23.85 -7.80 -24.21
CA LYS A 323 24.20 -7.13 -22.95
C LYS A 323 23.68 -7.89 -21.74
N MET A 324 22.45 -8.40 -21.80
CA MET A 324 21.86 -9.28 -20.78
C MET A 324 22.69 -10.57 -20.60
N ASN A 325 23.14 -11.19 -21.70
CA ASN A 325 23.97 -12.39 -21.65
C ASN A 325 25.37 -12.10 -21.10
N ALA A 326 26.01 -11.01 -21.50
CA ALA A 326 27.30 -10.62 -20.94
C ALA A 326 27.19 -10.24 -19.45
N LEU A 327 26.09 -9.61 -19.01
CA LEU A 327 25.78 -9.42 -17.59
C LEU A 327 25.55 -10.74 -16.83
N ASN A 328 24.92 -11.74 -17.46
CA ASN A 328 24.82 -13.09 -16.89
C ASN A 328 26.21 -13.73 -16.76
N GLU A 329 27.12 -13.55 -17.74
CA GLU A 329 28.50 -14.04 -17.63
C GLU A 329 29.30 -13.34 -16.54
N VAL A 330 29.23 -12.01 -16.40
CA VAL A 330 29.84 -11.29 -15.26
C VAL A 330 29.31 -11.86 -13.94
N ASN A 331 28.01 -12.13 -13.85
CA ASN A 331 27.41 -12.75 -12.66
C ASN A 331 27.88 -14.21 -12.45
N LYS A 332 28.09 -15.02 -13.49
CA LYS A 332 28.70 -16.36 -13.38
C LYS A 332 30.14 -16.27 -12.84
N VAL A 333 30.94 -15.33 -13.35
CA VAL A 333 32.33 -15.10 -12.91
C VAL A 333 32.40 -14.63 -11.47
N ILE A 334 31.58 -13.64 -11.09
CA ILE A 334 31.43 -13.18 -9.69
C ILE A 334 31.06 -14.34 -8.77
N SER A 335 30.15 -15.22 -9.22
CA SER A 335 29.73 -16.39 -8.44
C SER A 335 30.86 -17.41 -8.25
N SER A 336 31.72 -17.64 -9.25
CA SER A 336 32.89 -18.52 -9.09
C SER A 336 33.94 -17.92 -8.16
N VAL A 337 34.37 -16.66 -8.37
CA VAL A 337 35.42 -16.06 -7.51
C VAL A 337 34.95 -15.88 -6.06
N SER A 338 33.66 -15.64 -5.85
CA SER A 338 33.05 -15.57 -4.50
C SER A 338 32.92 -16.94 -3.82
N TYR A 339 32.94 -18.06 -4.56
CA TYR A 339 32.83 -19.39 -3.96
C TYR A 339 34.12 -19.80 -3.25
N TYR A 340 35.27 -19.56 -3.89
CA TYR A 340 36.59 -19.94 -3.36
C TYR A 340 36.95 -19.18 -2.07
N THR A 341 36.53 -17.92 -1.91
CA THR A 341 36.80 -17.14 -0.69
C THR A 341 36.08 -17.64 0.57
N HIS A 342 35.11 -18.55 0.45
CA HIS A 342 34.32 -19.07 1.59
C HIS A 342 34.60 -20.55 1.92
N ARG A 343 35.66 -21.14 1.35
CA ARG A 343 36.22 -22.43 1.77
C ARG A 343 37.73 -22.33 1.93
N HIS A 344 38.26 -22.87 3.03
CA HIS A 344 39.68 -23.20 3.13
C HIS A 344 39.97 -24.38 2.17
N GLY A 345 40.26 -24.06 0.91
CA GLY A 345 40.66 -25.01 -0.13
C GLY A 345 42.07 -25.55 0.08
N ASN A 346 42.40 -26.62 -0.65
CA ASN A 346 43.74 -27.19 -0.65
C ASN A 346 44.72 -26.22 -1.38
N PRO A 347 45.87 -25.84 -0.80
CA PRO A 347 46.72 -24.76 -1.33
C PRO A 347 47.55 -25.12 -2.57
N GLU A 348 47.14 -26.16 -3.32
CA GLU A 348 47.84 -26.66 -4.52
C GLU A 348 47.17 -26.22 -5.83
N GLU A 349 46.01 -25.54 -5.78
CA GLU A 349 45.26 -25.03 -6.94
C GLU A 349 44.83 -23.56 -6.76
N GLU A 350 45.77 -22.61 -6.84
CA GLU A 350 45.43 -21.18 -6.92
C GLU A 350 44.90 -20.82 -8.33
N GLU A 351 43.59 -20.58 -8.48
CA GLU A 351 43.04 -20.00 -9.71
C GLU A 351 43.53 -18.56 -9.91
N TRP A 352 43.98 -18.23 -11.13
CA TRP A 352 44.51 -16.89 -11.43
C TRP A 352 43.50 -15.74 -11.22
N LEU A 353 42.19 -15.99 -11.37
CA LEU A 353 41.17 -14.95 -11.27
C LEU A 353 40.56 -14.91 -9.86
N THR A 354 41.01 -13.95 -9.05
CA THR A 354 40.52 -13.71 -7.68
C THR A 354 39.35 -12.71 -7.64
N ALA A 355 38.68 -12.59 -6.49
CA ALA A 355 37.65 -11.57 -6.28
C ALA A 355 38.22 -10.14 -6.44
N GLU A 356 39.39 -9.89 -5.86
CA GLU A 356 40.17 -8.65 -6.01
C GLU A 356 40.44 -8.32 -7.49
N ARG A 357 41.02 -9.25 -8.26
CA ARG A 357 41.30 -9.05 -9.70
C ARG A 357 40.03 -8.85 -10.54
N MET A 358 38.91 -9.46 -10.13
CA MET A 358 37.62 -9.23 -10.79
C MET A 358 37.06 -7.84 -10.47
N ALA A 359 37.23 -7.34 -9.24
CA ALA A 359 36.84 -5.98 -8.86
C ALA A 359 37.72 -4.91 -9.54
N GLU A 360 39.05 -5.13 -9.59
CA GLU A 360 39.99 -4.32 -10.38
C GLU A 360 39.57 -4.26 -11.85
N TRP A 361 39.26 -5.42 -12.47
CA TRP A 361 38.84 -5.47 -13.87
C TRP A 361 37.53 -4.70 -14.11
N ILE A 362 36.54 -4.82 -13.22
CA ILE A 362 35.28 -4.05 -13.28
C ILE A 362 35.55 -2.53 -13.27
N GLN A 363 36.45 -2.09 -12.39
CA GLN A 363 36.79 -0.68 -12.20
C GLN A 363 37.61 -0.13 -13.38
N GLN A 364 38.71 -0.80 -13.75
CA GLN A 364 39.63 -0.38 -14.82
C GLN A 364 38.97 -0.29 -16.20
N ASN A 365 37.99 -1.15 -16.46
CA ASN A 365 37.24 -1.17 -17.74
C ASN A 365 35.93 -0.37 -17.67
N HIS A 366 35.71 0.36 -16.57
CA HIS A 366 34.53 1.21 -16.31
C HIS A 366 33.19 0.49 -16.59
N ILE A 367 33.10 -0.80 -16.22
CA ILE A 367 31.95 -1.65 -16.55
C ILE A 367 30.63 -1.03 -16.07
N LEU A 368 30.62 -0.43 -14.87
CA LEU A 368 29.45 0.28 -14.33
C LEU A 368 29.00 1.44 -15.24
N SER A 369 29.93 2.27 -15.72
CA SER A 369 29.63 3.33 -16.69
C SER A 369 29.10 2.80 -18.03
N ILE A 370 29.48 1.58 -18.45
CA ILE A 370 28.96 0.98 -19.69
C ILE A 370 27.51 0.52 -19.51
N VAL A 371 27.20 -0.19 -18.41
CA VAL A 371 25.89 -0.81 -18.16
C VAL A 371 24.82 0.16 -17.67
N LEU A 372 25.20 1.33 -17.15
CA LEU A 372 24.26 2.38 -16.73
C LEU A 372 23.73 3.26 -17.89
N ARG A 373 24.29 3.14 -19.10
CA ARG A 373 23.96 4.04 -20.24
C ARG A 373 22.59 3.78 -20.88
N ASP A 374 22.16 2.53 -20.93
CA ASP A 374 20.90 2.11 -21.54
C ASP A 374 20.27 0.94 -20.77
N SER A 375 19.21 0.34 -21.31
CA SER A 375 18.59 -0.90 -20.79
C SER A 375 17.93 -0.83 -19.40
N LEU A 376 18.23 0.17 -18.56
CA LEU A 376 17.70 0.38 -17.19
C LEU A 376 16.16 0.48 -17.08
N HIS A 377 15.44 0.60 -18.18
CA HIS A 377 13.98 0.55 -18.19
C HIS A 377 13.42 -0.87 -17.97
N GLN A 378 14.25 -1.91 -18.13
CA GLN A 378 13.89 -3.32 -17.92
C GLN A 378 14.30 -3.77 -16.50
N PRO A 379 13.36 -4.12 -15.61
CA PRO A 379 13.68 -4.52 -14.24
C PRO A 379 14.65 -5.71 -14.16
N GLN A 380 14.47 -6.70 -15.03
CA GLN A 380 15.35 -7.89 -15.11
C GLN A 380 16.83 -7.53 -15.39
N TYR A 381 17.09 -6.44 -16.12
CA TYR A 381 18.45 -5.97 -16.39
C TYR A 381 19.06 -5.33 -15.14
N VAL A 382 18.25 -4.54 -14.43
CA VAL A 382 18.62 -3.88 -13.16
C VAL A 382 18.86 -4.90 -12.05
N GLU A 383 18.15 -6.04 -12.02
CA GLU A 383 18.45 -7.16 -11.12
C GLU A 383 19.81 -7.83 -11.37
N LYS A 384 20.34 -7.81 -12.60
CA LYS A 384 21.71 -8.30 -12.88
C LYS A 384 22.76 -7.29 -12.45
N LEU A 385 22.45 -6.00 -12.60
CA LEU A 385 23.29 -4.88 -12.16
C LEU A 385 23.37 -4.81 -10.63
N GLU A 386 22.26 -5.00 -9.91
CA GLU A 386 22.18 -5.05 -8.44
C GLU A 386 23.21 -6.02 -7.85
N LYS A 387 23.36 -7.21 -8.45
CA LYS A 387 24.32 -8.23 -8.00
C LYS A 387 25.78 -7.84 -8.25
N ILE A 388 26.06 -7.16 -9.36
CA ILE A 388 27.39 -6.64 -9.67
C ILE A 388 27.74 -5.51 -8.69
N LEU A 389 26.80 -4.60 -8.42
CA LEU A 389 26.99 -3.53 -7.46
C LEU A 389 27.24 -4.07 -6.04
N ARG A 390 26.46 -5.04 -5.55
CA ARG A 390 26.74 -5.68 -4.26
C ARG A 390 28.13 -6.31 -4.17
N PHE A 391 28.61 -6.94 -5.25
CA PHE A 391 29.98 -7.46 -5.30
C PHE A 391 31.02 -6.33 -5.22
N VAL A 392 30.89 -5.30 -6.05
CA VAL A 392 31.80 -4.13 -6.08
C VAL A 392 31.82 -3.38 -4.74
N ILE A 393 30.68 -3.31 -4.04
CA ILE A 393 30.57 -2.73 -2.70
C ILE A 393 31.25 -3.63 -1.65
N LYS A 394 30.99 -4.94 -1.67
CA LYS A 394 31.61 -5.90 -0.73
C LYS A 394 33.13 -5.92 -0.82
N GLU A 395 33.67 -5.90 -2.04
CA GLU A 395 35.12 -5.82 -2.29
C GLU A 395 35.67 -4.38 -2.20
N LYS A 396 34.88 -3.41 -1.70
CA LYS A 396 35.23 -2.00 -1.45
C LYS A 396 35.74 -1.21 -2.67
N ALA A 397 35.37 -1.62 -3.87
CA ALA A 397 35.80 -1.03 -5.13
C ALA A 397 34.83 0.05 -5.69
N LEU A 398 33.67 0.27 -5.07
CA LEU A 398 32.70 1.28 -5.52
C LEU A 398 33.18 2.70 -5.20
N THR A 399 33.41 3.52 -6.23
CA THR A 399 33.87 4.91 -6.07
C THR A 399 32.70 5.89 -5.97
N MET A 400 32.93 7.11 -5.46
CA MET A 400 31.91 8.17 -5.49
C MET A 400 31.51 8.51 -6.94
N GLN A 401 32.45 8.44 -7.88
CA GLN A 401 32.16 8.64 -9.30
C GLN A 401 31.20 7.56 -9.87
N ASP A 402 31.21 6.34 -9.32
CA ASP A 402 30.23 5.31 -9.67
C ASP A 402 28.84 5.61 -9.10
N LEU A 403 28.76 6.18 -7.88
CA LEU A 403 27.49 6.68 -7.32
C LEU A 403 26.93 7.85 -8.14
N ASP A 404 27.79 8.78 -8.56
CA ASP A 404 27.42 9.86 -9.50
C ASP A 404 26.87 9.28 -10.81
N ASN A 405 27.53 8.24 -11.36
CA ASN A 405 27.06 7.55 -12.57
C ASN A 405 25.68 6.90 -12.36
N ILE A 406 25.43 6.27 -11.20
CA ILE A 406 24.13 5.67 -10.86
C ILE A 406 23.05 6.75 -10.71
N TRP A 407 23.35 7.85 -10.03
CA TRP A 407 22.39 8.94 -9.80
C TRP A 407 22.09 9.73 -11.08
N ALA A 408 23.10 10.02 -11.89
CA ALA A 408 22.93 10.67 -13.20
C ALA A 408 22.13 9.80 -14.19
N ALA A 409 22.12 8.47 -14.03
CA ALA A 409 21.44 7.57 -14.95
C ALA A 409 19.90 7.75 -15.00
N GLN A 410 19.27 8.34 -13.97
CA GLN A 410 17.83 8.69 -14.02
C GLN A 410 17.54 10.09 -14.59
N ALA A 411 18.53 10.99 -14.61
CA ALA A 411 18.33 12.38 -14.98
C ALA A 411 17.78 12.55 -16.41
N GLY A 412 16.63 13.21 -16.52
CA GLY A 412 15.94 13.44 -17.80
C GLY A 412 15.40 12.19 -18.49
N LYS A 413 15.31 11.04 -17.81
CA LYS A 413 14.83 9.77 -18.38
C LYS A 413 13.33 9.52 -18.13
N HIS A 414 12.79 8.51 -18.82
CA HIS A 414 11.42 8.05 -18.64
C HIS A 414 11.17 7.51 -17.21
N GLU A 415 9.94 7.65 -16.70
CA GLU A 415 9.61 7.37 -15.29
C GLU A 415 9.94 5.95 -14.82
N ALA A 416 9.93 4.96 -15.72
CA ALA A 416 10.34 3.60 -15.42
C ALA A 416 11.83 3.48 -15.06
N ILE A 417 12.70 4.27 -15.72
CA ILE A 417 14.14 4.31 -15.40
C ILE A 417 14.34 4.99 -14.04
N VAL A 418 13.66 6.12 -13.81
CA VAL A 418 13.68 6.82 -12.51
C VAL A 418 13.26 5.88 -11.38
N LYS A 419 12.14 5.15 -11.53
CA LYS A 419 11.70 4.17 -10.56
C LYS A 419 12.75 3.07 -10.34
N ASN A 420 13.25 2.44 -11.41
CA ASN A 420 14.17 1.32 -11.28
C ASN A 420 15.52 1.73 -10.65
N VAL A 421 16.01 2.95 -10.90
CA VAL A 421 17.21 3.50 -10.23
C VAL A 421 16.94 3.82 -8.76
N HIS A 422 15.77 4.38 -8.42
CA HIS A 422 15.38 4.60 -7.02
C HIS A 422 15.21 3.27 -6.26
N ASP A 423 14.59 2.25 -6.88
CA ASP A 423 14.48 0.89 -6.31
C ASP A 423 15.85 0.22 -6.13
N LEU A 424 16.78 0.43 -7.06
CA LEU A 424 18.16 -0.07 -6.97
C LEU A 424 18.92 0.58 -5.80
N LEU A 425 18.86 1.92 -5.68
CA LEU A 425 19.51 2.65 -4.57
C LEU A 425 18.92 2.26 -3.22
N ALA A 426 17.60 2.11 -3.10
CA ALA A 426 16.94 1.64 -1.88
C ALA A 426 17.45 0.26 -1.43
N LYS A 427 17.55 -0.69 -2.37
CA LYS A 427 18.06 -2.05 -2.11
C LYS A 427 19.55 -2.15 -1.76
N LEU A 428 20.34 -1.11 -2.06
CA LEU A 428 21.79 -1.06 -1.83
C LEU A 428 22.16 -0.14 -0.66
N ALA A 429 21.21 0.60 -0.09
CA ALA A 429 21.42 1.54 1.00
C ALA A 429 22.15 0.92 2.21
N TRP A 430 21.86 -0.35 2.48
CA TRP A 430 22.44 -1.16 3.55
C TRP A 430 23.84 -1.69 3.28
N ASP A 431 24.26 -1.71 2.02
CA ASP A 431 25.59 -2.17 1.62
C ASP A 431 26.59 -0.98 1.60
N PHE A 432 26.12 0.27 1.44
CA PHE A 432 26.96 1.47 1.30
C PHE A 432 27.69 1.91 2.60
N SER A 433 28.86 2.54 2.45
CA SER A 433 29.61 3.14 3.56
C SER A 433 28.98 4.47 4.04
N PRO A 434 29.28 4.93 5.27
CA PRO A 434 28.77 6.21 5.79
C PRO A 434 29.06 7.40 4.88
N GLU A 435 30.24 7.43 4.25
CA GLU A 435 30.70 8.47 3.33
C GLU A 435 29.98 8.40 1.98
N GLN A 436 29.71 7.18 1.48
CA GLN A 436 28.93 6.95 0.27
C GLN A 436 27.48 7.43 0.42
N LEU A 437 26.90 7.21 1.61
CA LEU A 437 25.57 7.70 1.96
C LEU A 437 25.51 9.23 2.11
N ASP A 438 26.53 9.85 2.71
CA ASP A 438 26.59 11.31 2.83
C ASP A 438 26.76 11.99 1.46
N HIS A 439 27.59 11.44 0.57
CA HIS A 439 27.71 11.88 -0.83
C HIS A 439 26.37 11.78 -1.56
N LEU A 440 25.66 10.65 -1.44
CA LEU A 440 24.33 10.47 -2.04
C LEU A 440 23.29 11.46 -1.49
N PHE A 441 23.36 11.82 -0.19
CA PHE A 441 22.51 12.87 0.37
C PHE A 441 22.83 14.27 -0.17
N ASP A 442 24.09 14.58 -0.48
CA ASP A 442 24.45 15.83 -1.15
C ASP A 442 23.94 15.86 -2.60
N CYS A 443 24.02 14.75 -3.33
CA CYS A 443 23.38 14.60 -4.64
C CYS A 443 21.85 14.82 -4.60
N PHE A 444 21.18 14.43 -3.51
CA PHE A 444 19.76 14.71 -3.30
C PHE A 444 19.50 16.20 -3.05
N LYS A 445 20.29 16.85 -2.19
CA LYS A 445 20.19 18.30 -1.90
C LYS A 445 20.39 19.14 -3.17
N GLU A 446 21.40 18.80 -3.98
CA GLU A 446 21.63 19.48 -5.27
C GLU A 446 20.45 19.26 -6.23
N SER A 447 19.92 18.04 -6.35
CA SER A 447 18.78 17.79 -7.22
C SER A 447 17.51 18.56 -6.79
N TRP A 448 17.37 18.90 -5.51
CA TRP A 448 16.19 19.54 -4.95
C TRP A 448 15.92 20.94 -5.50
N THR A 449 16.98 21.75 -5.67
CA THR A 449 16.90 23.13 -6.14
C THR A 449 16.33 23.23 -7.56
N HIS A 450 16.59 22.22 -8.40
CA HIS A 450 16.20 22.17 -9.81
C HIS A 450 15.06 21.18 -10.12
N ALA A 451 14.66 20.34 -9.16
CA ALA A 451 13.58 19.36 -9.34
C ALA A 451 12.18 19.99 -9.45
N SER A 452 11.38 19.50 -10.40
CA SER A 452 9.94 19.77 -10.46
C SER A 452 9.18 19.10 -9.31
N LYS A 453 7.94 19.53 -9.02
CA LYS A 453 7.10 18.97 -7.94
C LYS A 453 7.04 17.44 -7.96
N LYS A 454 6.78 16.83 -9.12
CA LYS A 454 6.68 15.36 -9.26
C LYS A 454 8.02 14.64 -9.04
N GLN A 455 9.15 15.32 -9.24
CA GLN A 455 10.47 14.79 -8.90
C GLN A 455 10.75 14.92 -7.40
N ARG A 456 10.38 16.05 -6.76
CA ARG A 456 10.46 16.24 -5.31
C ARG A 456 9.65 15.19 -4.53
N GLU A 457 8.42 14.91 -4.98
CA GLU A 457 7.57 13.83 -4.45
C GLU A 457 8.26 12.45 -4.52
N LYS A 458 8.83 12.10 -5.69
CA LYS A 458 9.54 10.81 -5.89
C LYS A 458 10.88 10.71 -5.16
N LEU A 459 11.50 11.86 -4.87
CA LEU A 459 12.73 11.95 -4.09
C LEU A 459 12.43 11.81 -2.59
N LEU A 460 11.35 12.41 -2.07
CA LEU A 460 10.88 12.15 -0.71
C LEU A 460 10.50 10.68 -0.49
N GLU A 461 9.87 10.02 -1.48
CA GLU A 461 9.58 8.58 -1.42
C GLU A 461 10.86 7.73 -1.35
N LEU A 462 11.90 8.05 -2.13
CA LEU A 462 13.21 7.40 -2.04
C LEU A 462 13.86 7.64 -0.67
N ILE A 463 13.96 8.90 -0.26
CA ILE A 463 14.56 9.30 1.02
C ILE A 463 13.91 8.58 2.20
N ARG A 464 12.59 8.42 2.19
CA ARG A 464 11.88 7.64 3.22
C ARG A 464 12.27 6.17 3.20
N ARG A 465 12.23 5.54 2.01
CA ARG A 465 12.54 4.10 1.84
C ARG A 465 13.98 3.73 2.22
N LEU A 466 14.94 4.65 2.09
CA LEU A 466 16.31 4.45 2.57
C LEU A 466 16.40 4.24 4.09
N ALA A 467 15.38 4.66 4.86
CA ALA A 467 15.31 4.50 6.31
C ALA A 467 14.26 3.47 6.78
N GLU A 468 13.44 2.90 5.89
CA GLU A 468 12.40 1.93 6.26
C GLU A 468 12.98 0.55 6.64
N ASP A 469 14.05 0.11 5.98
CA ASP A 469 14.73 -1.17 6.27
C ASP A 469 15.73 -1.09 7.45
N ASP A 470 15.76 0.01 8.22
CA ASP A 470 16.78 0.26 9.26
C ASP A 470 16.51 -0.46 10.60
N LYS A 471 17.51 -1.25 11.01
CA LYS A 471 17.54 -2.02 12.26
C LYS A 471 18.41 -1.40 13.35
N ASP A 472 19.45 -0.65 12.97
CA ASP A 472 20.42 -0.06 13.88
C ASP A 472 20.10 1.41 14.20
N GLY A 473 19.20 2.04 13.44
CA GLY A 473 18.69 3.40 13.62
C GLY A 473 19.59 4.51 13.09
N VAL A 474 20.77 4.18 12.58
CA VAL A 474 21.80 5.14 12.12
C VAL A 474 21.38 5.83 10.83
N MET A 475 20.83 5.08 9.87
CA MET A 475 20.37 5.62 8.59
C MET A 475 19.09 6.43 8.79
N ALA A 476 18.16 5.92 9.60
CA ALA A 476 16.99 6.63 10.07
C ALA A 476 17.36 7.96 10.75
N HIS A 477 18.36 7.99 11.64
CA HIS A 477 18.80 9.24 12.26
C HIS A 477 19.34 10.25 11.23
N LYS A 478 20.17 9.83 10.26
CA LYS A 478 20.64 10.72 9.19
C LYS A 478 19.48 11.25 8.33
N VAL A 479 18.56 10.37 7.92
CA VAL A 479 17.39 10.73 7.09
C VAL A 479 16.42 11.65 7.83
N LEU A 480 16.16 11.43 9.13
CA LEU A 480 15.30 12.30 9.94
C LEU A 480 15.88 13.73 10.03
N ASN A 481 17.20 13.88 10.21
CA ASN A 481 17.85 15.19 10.16
C ASN A 481 17.84 15.80 8.74
N LEU A 482 17.93 15.00 7.67
CA LEU A 482 17.78 15.48 6.30
C LEU A 482 16.36 16.04 6.06
N LEU A 483 15.32 15.31 6.47
CA LEU A 483 13.91 15.73 6.36
C LEU A 483 13.60 16.96 7.24
N TRP A 484 14.19 17.04 8.44
CA TRP A 484 14.12 18.24 9.30
C TRP A 484 14.67 19.47 8.58
N ASN A 485 15.93 19.41 8.11
CA ASN A 485 16.59 20.51 7.41
C ASN A 485 15.84 20.92 6.12
N LEU A 486 15.28 19.93 5.42
CA LEU A 486 14.48 20.13 4.21
C LEU A 486 13.17 20.89 4.49
N ALA A 487 12.46 20.51 5.55
CA ALA A 487 11.23 21.17 5.95
C ALA A 487 11.47 22.63 6.42
N HIS A 488 12.61 22.88 7.07
CA HIS A 488 13.03 24.19 7.58
C HIS A 488 13.51 25.17 6.49
N SER A 489 13.65 24.73 5.23
CA SER A 489 13.95 25.63 4.12
C SER A 489 12.79 26.61 3.85
N ASP A 490 13.10 27.90 3.72
CA ASP A 490 12.12 28.93 3.34
C ASP A 490 11.66 28.77 1.87
N ASP A 491 12.48 28.14 1.00
CA ASP A 491 12.16 27.90 -0.43
C ASP A 491 11.24 26.68 -0.68
N VAL A 492 10.83 25.96 0.39
CA VAL A 492 10.03 24.73 0.28
C VAL A 492 8.53 25.02 0.46
N PRO A 493 7.69 24.71 -0.56
CA PRO A 493 6.23 24.84 -0.46
C PRO A 493 5.62 24.02 0.69
N VAL A 494 4.52 24.51 1.25
CA VAL A 494 3.84 23.93 2.43
C VAL A 494 3.44 22.47 2.20
N ASP A 495 2.96 22.12 1.00
CA ASP A 495 2.58 20.76 0.64
C ASP A 495 3.77 19.78 0.56
N ILE A 496 4.97 20.29 0.31
CA ILE A 496 6.21 19.50 0.28
C ILE A 496 6.84 19.42 1.69
N MET A 497 6.72 20.48 2.49
CA MET A 497 7.02 20.44 3.93
C MET A 497 6.14 19.41 4.64
N ASP A 498 4.82 19.42 4.40
CA ASP A 498 3.87 18.46 5.00
C ASP A 498 4.18 17.01 4.57
N GLN A 499 4.65 16.79 3.32
CA GLN A 499 5.14 15.46 2.89
C GLN A 499 6.43 15.05 3.60
N ALA A 500 7.41 15.95 3.75
CA ALA A 500 8.66 15.67 4.46
C ALA A 500 8.40 15.35 5.95
N LEU A 501 7.50 16.09 6.59
CA LEU A 501 7.05 15.85 7.96
C LEU A 501 6.20 14.58 8.09
N SER A 502 5.40 14.21 7.07
CA SER A 502 4.72 12.91 7.03
C SER A 502 5.70 11.73 6.91
N ALA A 503 6.76 11.90 6.11
CA ALA A 503 7.84 10.92 6.03
C ALA A 503 8.61 10.80 7.36
N HIS A 504 8.83 11.92 8.05
CA HIS A 504 9.47 11.96 9.37
C HIS A 504 8.69 11.14 10.42
N ILE A 505 7.36 11.31 10.50
CA ILE A 505 6.49 10.48 11.37
C ILE A 505 6.59 9.00 11.02
N LYS A 506 6.51 8.63 9.74
CA LYS A 506 6.58 7.22 9.30
C LYS A 506 7.89 6.55 9.69
N ILE A 507 9.03 7.24 9.55
CA ILE A 507 10.33 6.68 9.94
C ILE A 507 10.40 6.47 11.46
N LEU A 508 9.82 7.38 12.27
CA LEU A 508 9.74 7.20 13.73
C LEU A 508 8.79 6.07 14.17
N ASP A 509 7.85 5.66 13.32
CA ASP A 509 6.97 4.52 13.55
C ASP A 509 7.66 3.20 13.19
N TYR A 510 8.24 3.11 11.99
CA TYR A 510 8.91 1.91 11.45
C TYR A 510 10.30 1.62 12.04
N SER A 511 11.00 2.63 12.59
CA SER A 511 12.36 2.49 13.15
C SER A 511 12.45 1.31 14.12
N CYS A 512 13.17 0.26 13.72
CA CYS A 512 13.30 -1.00 14.46
C CYS A 512 14.44 -0.96 15.51
N SER A 513 15.02 0.21 15.78
CA SER A 513 16.11 0.35 16.73
C SER A 513 15.65 0.12 18.18
N GLN A 514 16.58 -0.34 19.03
CA GLN A 514 16.29 -0.60 20.45
C GLN A 514 15.94 0.69 21.22
N ASP A 515 16.38 1.85 20.71
CA ASP A 515 16.16 3.18 21.29
C ASP A 515 15.02 3.97 20.62
N ARG A 516 14.15 3.33 19.81
CA ARG A 516 13.08 4.00 19.03
C ARG A 516 12.28 5.01 19.85
N ASP A 517 11.85 4.64 21.05
CA ASP A 517 10.99 5.53 21.85
C ASP A 517 11.79 6.66 22.54
N THR A 518 13.08 6.45 22.83
CA THR A 518 14.04 7.52 23.17
C THR A 518 14.21 8.50 22.01
N GLN A 519 14.34 7.99 20.77
CA GLN A 519 14.45 8.78 19.55
C GLN A 519 13.18 9.61 19.29
N LYS A 520 11.99 9.05 19.51
CA LYS A 520 10.71 9.77 19.45
C LYS A 520 10.67 10.96 20.44
N ILE A 521 11.09 10.74 21.69
CA ILE A 521 11.13 11.79 22.72
C ILE A 521 12.11 12.90 22.34
N GLN A 522 13.32 12.59 21.88
CA GLN A 522 14.30 13.59 21.41
C GLN A 522 13.77 14.49 20.28
N TRP A 523 12.96 13.94 19.36
CA TRP A 523 12.32 14.74 18.33
C TRP A 523 11.14 15.57 18.85
N ILE A 524 10.35 15.05 19.80
CA ILE A 524 9.34 15.85 20.50
C ILE A 524 9.99 17.05 21.21
N ASP A 525 11.09 16.85 21.94
CA ASP A 525 11.82 17.92 22.63
C ASP A 525 12.31 19.01 21.64
N ARG A 526 12.81 18.60 20.47
CA ARG A 526 13.17 19.53 19.38
C ARG A 526 11.97 20.33 18.86
N PHE A 527 10.84 19.70 18.59
CA PHE A 527 9.63 20.42 18.17
C PHE A 527 9.10 21.34 19.29
N ILE A 528 9.27 21.00 20.57
CA ILE A 528 8.90 21.85 21.71
C ILE A 528 9.80 23.11 21.79
N GLU A 529 11.06 23.04 21.37
CA GLU A 529 11.93 24.22 21.32
C GLU A 529 11.55 25.17 20.17
N GLU A 530 11.09 24.65 19.03
CA GLU A 530 10.50 25.50 17.97
C GLU A 530 9.25 26.26 18.46
N LEU A 531 8.41 25.65 19.33
CA LEU A 531 7.27 26.35 19.97
C LEU A 531 7.67 27.56 20.83
N ARG A 532 8.92 27.59 21.32
CA ARG A 532 9.47 28.62 22.21
C ARG A 532 10.22 29.72 21.45
N THR A 533 10.75 29.40 20.27
CA THR A 533 11.76 30.22 19.58
C THR A 533 11.34 30.67 18.17
N ASN A 534 10.33 30.05 17.55
CA ASN A 534 10.05 30.22 16.13
C ASN A 534 8.55 30.32 15.81
N ASP A 535 8.02 31.56 15.77
CA ASP A 535 6.61 31.85 15.49
C ASP A 535 6.08 31.22 14.18
N LYS A 536 6.95 31.03 13.17
CA LYS A 536 6.58 30.39 11.89
C LYS A 536 6.35 28.87 12.02
N TRP A 537 6.96 28.23 13.01
CA TRP A 537 7.02 26.77 13.15
C TRP A 537 6.05 26.18 14.16
N VAL A 538 5.27 27.02 14.84
CA VAL A 538 4.30 26.59 15.85
C VAL A 538 3.32 25.54 15.31
N ILE A 539 2.62 25.81 14.21
CA ILE A 539 1.60 24.87 13.69
C ILE A 539 2.20 23.55 13.17
N PRO A 540 3.33 23.52 12.43
CA PRO A 540 4.04 22.29 12.10
C PRO A 540 4.47 21.50 13.35
N ALA A 541 5.06 22.18 14.34
CA ALA A 541 5.55 21.54 15.57
C ALA A 541 4.41 20.94 16.41
N LEU A 542 3.31 21.66 16.64
CA LEU A 542 2.13 21.14 17.35
C LEU A 542 1.56 19.89 16.67
N LYS A 543 1.52 19.87 15.33
CA LYS A 543 1.11 18.69 14.56
C LYS A 543 2.08 17.53 14.77
N GLN A 544 3.38 17.77 14.60
CA GLN A 544 4.39 16.72 14.77
C GLN A 544 4.40 16.14 16.19
N ILE A 545 4.34 16.96 17.24
CA ILE A 545 4.29 16.47 18.62
C ILE A 545 3.06 15.59 18.83
N ARG A 546 1.88 15.98 18.32
CA ARG A 546 0.65 15.17 18.40
C ARG A 546 0.83 13.82 17.69
N GLU A 547 1.29 13.82 16.44
CA GLU A 547 1.44 12.58 15.67
C GLU A 547 2.51 11.66 16.28
N ILE A 548 3.65 12.16 16.77
CA ILE A 548 4.66 11.33 17.45
C ILE A 548 4.10 10.75 18.76
N CYS A 549 3.34 11.53 19.53
CA CYS A 549 2.65 11.00 20.72
C CYS A 549 1.58 9.94 20.36
N SER A 550 0.94 10.06 19.19
CA SER A 550 0.01 9.03 18.68
C SER A 550 0.69 7.70 18.33
N LEU A 551 2.01 7.70 18.05
CA LEU A 551 2.83 6.48 17.89
C LEU A 551 3.12 5.74 19.23
N PHE A 552 2.53 6.19 20.33
CA PHE A 552 2.49 5.46 21.60
C PHE A 552 1.09 4.90 21.83
N GLY A 553 1.04 3.68 22.38
CA GLY A 553 -0.20 2.94 22.58
C GLY A 553 -1.15 3.59 23.58
N GLU A 554 -2.45 3.39 23.38
CA GLU A 554 -3.49 3.80 24.32
C GLU A 554 -3.62 2.80 25.47
N ALA A 555 -3.85 3.30 26.69
CA ALA A 555 -4.17 2.46 27.82
C ALA A 555 -5.60 1.89 27.65
N PRO A 556 -5.83 0.57 27.81
CA PRO A 556 -7.17 0.00 27.65
C PRO A 556 -8.19 0.63 28.61
N GLN A 557 -9.26 1.19 28.05
CA GLN A 557 -10.27 1.98 28.79
C GLN A 557 -10.97 1.20 29.93
N ASN A 558 -10.97 -0.14 29.85
CA ASN A 558 -11.66 -1.02 30.80
C ASN A 558 -10.79 -1.55 31.96
N LEU A 559 -9.50 -1.16 32.07
CA LEU A 559 -8.64 -1.57 33.20
C LEU A 559 -8.44 -0.42 34.20
N SER A 560 -8.67 -0.71 35.48
CA SER A 560 -8.35 0.22 36.58
C SER A 560 -6.85 0.54 36.62
N GLN A 561 -6.49 1.72 37.12
CA GLN A 561 -5.07 2.11 37.31
C GLN A 561 -4.28 1.06 38.10
N THR A 562 -4.92 0.38 39.06
CA THR A 562 -4.36 -0.71 39.88
C THR A 562 -4.12 -2.04 39.17
N GLN A 563 -4.58 -2.22 37.92
CA GLN A 563 -4.37 -3.43 37.11
C GLN A 563 -3.52 -3.17 35.85
N ARG A 564 -3.04 -1.94 35.64
CA ARG A 564 -2.11 -1.65 34.53
C ARG A 564 -0.73 -2.26 34.83
N SER A 565 -0.14 -2.93 33.85
CA SER A 565 1.21 -3.50 33.99
C SER A 565 2.25 -2.38 34.10
N PRO A 566 3.08 -2.30 35.15
CA PRO A 566 4.07 -1.23 35.34
C PRO A 566 5.17 -1.17 34.27
N HIS A 567 5.21 -2.14 33.35
CA HIS A 567 6.25 -2.28 32.33
C HIS A 567 5.82 -1.78 30.93
N VAL A 568 4.64 -1.16 30.80
CA VAL A 568 4.16 -0.60 29.53
C VAL A 568 3.98 0.90 29.66
N PHE A 569 4.70 1.66 28.82
CA PHE A 569 4.65 3.11 28.76
C PHE A 569 3.64 3.53 27.67
N TYR A 570 2.53 4.15 28.07
CA TYR A 570 1.43 4.53 27.18
C TYR A 570 1.46 6.03 26.85
N ARG A 571 0.68 6.44 25.85
CA ARG A 571 0.55 7.85 25.43
C ARG A 571 0.27 8.81 26.59
N HIS A 572 -0.60 8.43 27.53
CA HIS A 572 -0.94 9.29 28.67
C HIS A 572 0.25 9.50 29.63
N ASP A 573 1.14 8.52 29.79
CA ASP A 573 2.33 8.64 30.63
C ASP A 573 3.32 9.62 30.01
N LEU A 574 3.51 9.51 28.68
CA LEU A 574 4.30 10.47 27.89
C LEU A 574 3.75 11.89 27.97
N ILE A 575 2.43 12.09 27.77
CA ILE A 575 1.84 13.43 27.84
C ILE A 575 1.97 14.03 29.24
N ASN A 576 1.85 13.23 30.31
CA ASN A 576 2.11 13.69 31.68
C ASN A 576 3.58 14.05 31.91
N GLN A 577 4.53 13.26 31.40
CA GLN A 577 5.96 13.57 31.45
C GLN A 577 6.29 14.88 30.71
N LEU A 578 5.75 15.06 29.50
CA LEU A 578 5.95 16.28 28.71
C LEU A 578 5.30 17.51 29.35
N GLN A 579 4.11 17.36 29.95
CA GLN A 579 3.45 18.41 30.73
C GLN A 579 4.27 18.77 31.98
N HIS A 580 4.87 17.80 32.67
CA HIS A 580 5.74 18.06 33.82
C HIS A 580 7.04 18.79 33.42
N ASN A 581 7.70 18.32 32.36
CA ASN A 581 8.99 18.84 31.91
C ASN A 581 8.90 20.21 31.23
N HIS A 582 7.83 20.47 30.46
CA HIS A 582 7.73 21.64 29.57
C HIS A 582 6.52 22.54 29.84
N ALA A 583 5.61 22.18 30.74
CA ALA A 583 4.37 22.90 31.02
C ALA A 583 3.53 23.18 29.75
N LEU A 584 3.42 22.20 28.84
CA LEU A 584 2.84 22.35 27.50
C LEU A 584 1.48 23.04 27.45
N VAL A 585 0.56 22.74 28.38
CA VAL A 585 -0.76 23.40 28.43
C VAL A 585 -0.62 24.92 28.66
N THR A 586 0.34 25.35 29.48
CA THR A 586 0.69 26.76 29.67
C THR A 586 1.35 27.34 28.43
N LEU A 587 2.41 26.68 27.92
CA LEU A 587 3.18 27.14 26.76
C LEU A 587 2.30 27.39 25.52
N VAL A 588 1.32 26.51 25.26
CA VAL A 588 0.43 26.65 24.10
C VAL A 588 -0.69 27.67 24.35
N ALA A 589 -1.16 27.85 25.60
CA ALA A 589 -2.09 28.93 25.96
C ALA A 589 -1.42 30.32 25.87
N GLU A 590 -0.15 30.41 26.26
CA GLU A 590 0.70 31.60 26.11
C GLU A 590 1.00 31.90 24.64
N ASN A 591 1.41 30.91 23.85
CA ASN A 591 1.66 31.08 22.41
C ASN A 591 0.39 31.49 21.65
N LEU A 592 -0.77 30.88 21.96
CA LEU A 592 -2.08 31.31 21.44
C LEU A 592 -2.36 32.79 21.79
N SER A 593 -2.13 33.17 23.05
CA SER A 593 -2.37 34.56 23.50
C SER A 593 -1.44 35.55 22.79
N ALA A 594 -0.14 35.24 22.70
CA ALA A 594 0.84 36.05 21.99
C ALA A 594 0.46 36.22 20.51
N TYR A 595 0.08 35.14 19.84
CA TYR A 595 -0.42 35.18 18.47
C TYR A 595 -1.64 36.12 18.33
N MET A 596 -2.65 36.01 19.20
CA MET A 596 -3.80 36.92 19.18
C MET A 596 -3.40 38.39 19.40
N GLU A 597 -2.45 38.67 20.31
CA GLU A 597 -1.93 40.04 20.50
C GLU A 597 -1.22 40.58 19.25
N THR A 598 -0.52 39.76 18.46
CA THR A 598 0.05 40.21 17.16
C THR A 598 -1.02 40.50 16.10
N MET A 599 -2.18 39.83 16.18
CA MET A 599 -3.29 40.03 15.23
C MET A 599 -4.12 41.29 15.53
N ARG A 600 -4.13 41.76 16.79
CA ARG A 600 -4.83 43.00 17.19
C ARG A 600 -4.42 44.25 16.41
N PRO A 601 -3.13 44.64 16.32
CA PRO A 601 -2.72 45.82 15.56
C PRO A 601 -2.93 45.59 14.05
N PHE A 602 -2.69 44.38 13.54
CA PHE A 602 -2.85 44.05 12.12
C PHE A 602 -4.27 44.32 11.61
N SER A 603 -5.29 43.82 12.31
CA SER A 603 -6.71 44.05 12.00
C SER A 603 -7.10 45.54 12.10
N LYS A 604 -6.53 46.27 13.05
CA LYS A 604 -6.89 47.68 13.32
C LYS A 604 -6.18 48.72 12.46
N ALA A 605 -4.98 48.42 11.94
CA ALA A 605 -4.13 49.42 11.30
C ALA A 605 -4.49 49.64 9.82
N GLU A 606 -4.58 48.55 9.04
CA GLU A 606 -4.61 48.64 7.56
C GLU A 606 -5.52 47.60 6.88
N HIS A 607 -6.02 46.59 7.61
CA HIS A 607 -6.62 45.37 7.03
C HIS A 607 -7.97 44.99 7.68
N ALA A 608 -8.91 45.95 7.74
CA ALA A 608 -10.22 45.74 8.37
C ALA A 608 -11.08 44.66 7.67
N ASP A 609 -11.03 44.60 6.33
CA ASP A 609 -11.78 43.64 5.50
C ASP A 609 -11.00 42.33 5.22
N PHE A 610 -10.02 41.97 6.05
CA PHE A 610 -9.25 40.73 5.89
C PHE A 610 -10.10 39.49 6.21
N ASP A 611 -10.28 38.60 5.22
CA ASP A 611 -10.91 37.29 5.43
C ASP A 611 -9.96 36.36 6.21
N PRO A 612 -10.30 35.95 7.44
CA PRO A 612 -9.46 35.09 8.28
C PRO A 612 -9.28 33.65 7.74
N GLN A 613 -10.04 33.24 6.71
CA GLN A 613 -9.80 31.99 5.98
C GLN A 613 -8.62 32.08 5.01
N THR A 614 -8.18 33.29 4.62
CA THR A 614 -7.07 33.47 3.69
C THR A 614 -5.71 33.40 4.38
N VAL A 615 -4.68 32.98 3.64
CA VAL A 615 -3.30 32.94 4.13
C VAL A 615 -2.66 34.31 3.94
N ARG A 616 -2.25 34.95 5.04
CA ARG A 616 -1.55 36.25 5.01
C ARG A 616 -0.18 36.10 4.33
N VAL A 617 0.25 37.12 3.58
CA VAL A 617 1.59 37.19 2.98
C VAL A 617 2.66 36.95 4.05
N GLY A 618 3.58 36.01 3.80
CA GLY A 618 4.62 35.60 4.76
C GLY A 618 4.19 34.57 5.81
N SER A 619 2.91 34.19 5.86
CA SER A 619 2.41 33.05 6.66
C SER A 619 2.40 31.76 5.84
N ARG A 620 2.46 30.61 6.53
CA ARG A 620 2.16 29.28 5.94
C ARG A 620 0.69 28.86 6.15
N TYR A 621 -0.05 29.52 7.06
CA TYR A 621 -1.43 29.17 7.45
C TYR A 621 -2.37 30.39 7.53
N SER A 622 -3.68 30.14 7.45
CA SER A 622 -4.73 31.14 7.66
C SER A 622 -4.99 31.39 9.15
N HIS A 623 -5.65 32.51 9.48
CA HIS A 623 -5.94 32.84 10.88
C HIS A 623 -6.83 31.79 11.57
N VAL A 624 -7.82 31.26 10.84
CA VAL A 624 -8.68 30.17 11.35
C VAL A 624 -7.86 28.91 11.67
N GLN A 625 -6.88 28.54 10.84
CA GLN A 625 -6.00 27.40 11.09
C GLN A 625 -5.08 27.65 12.30
N GLU A 626 -4.49 28.84 12.42
CA GLU A 626 -3.61 29.21 13.54
C GLU A 626 -4.33 29.10 14.90
N VAL A 627 -5.58 29.59 15.00
CA VAL A 627 -6.39 29.45 16.22
C VAL A 627 -6.85 28.01 16.43
N GLN A 628 -7.39 27.36 15.39
CA GLN A 628 -8.00 26.05 15.52
C GLN A 628 -6.99 24.95 15.89
N GLU A 629 -5.78 24.95 15.30
CA GLU A 629 -4.80 23.90 15.57
C GLU A 629 -4.18 24.00 16.98
N ARG A 630 -4.05 25.21 17.53
CA ARG A 630 -3.68 25.41 18.95
C ARG A 630 -4.77 24.88 19.89
N LEU A 631 -6.04 25.17 19.61
CA LEU A 631 -7.18 24.64 20.40
C LEU A 631 -7.35 23.11 20.25
N ASN A 632 -7.08 22.56 19.06
CA ASN A 632 -7.04 21.11 18.82
C ASN A 632 -5.94 20.45 19.68
N PHE A 633 -4.74 21.00 19.67
CA PHE A 633 -3.61 20.47 20.45
C PHE A 633 -3.84 20.56 21.96
N LEU A 634 -4.42 21.66 22.45
CA LEU A 634 -4.82 21.77 23.85
C LEU A 634 -5.86 20.70 24.24
N ARG A 635 -6.91 20.45 23.42
CA ARG A 635 -7.88 19.37 23.71
C ARG A 635 -7.25 17.98 23.63
N PHE A 636 -6.22 17.78 22.80
CA PHE A 636 -5.43 16.54 22.78
C PHE A 636 -4.65 16.34 24.09
N LEU A 637 -3.89 17.36 24.55
CA LEU A 637 -3.16 17.27 25.83
C LEU A 637 -4.11 16.98 27.00
N LEU A 638 -5.27 17.65 27.04
CA LEU A 638 -6.27 17.44 28.08
C LEU A 638 -6.87 16.03 28.03
N LYS A 639 -7.42 15.60 26.88
CA LYS A 639 -8.07 14.29 26.77
C LYS A 639 -7.10 13.12 26.83
N ASP A 640 -6.09 13.07 25.96
CA ASP A 640 -5.17 11.93 25.85
C ASP A 640 -4.18 11.88 27.02
N GLY A 641 -3.85 13.03 27.62
CA GLY A 641 -3.05 13.13 28.84
C GLY A 641 -3.82 12.93 30.14
N GLN A 642 -5.17 12.93 30.10
CA GLN A 642 -6.02 12.95 31.29
C GLN A 642 -5.73 14.15 32.22
N LEU A 643 -5.46 15.31 31.62
CA LEU A 643 -5.09 16.56 32.28
C LEU A 643 -6.30 17.49 32.41
N TRP A 644 -6.35 18.26 33.51
CA TRP A 644 -7.35 19.31 33.72
C TRP A 644 -6.87 20.68 33.22
N LEU A 645 -7.78 21.47 32.65
CA LEU A 645 -7.52 22.87 32.32
C LEU A 645 -7.74 23.75 33.57
N CYS A 646 -6.64 24.18 34.18
CA CYS A 646 -6.65 25.00 35.39
C CYS A 646 -7.05 26.47 35.13
N ALA A 647 -7.44 27.18 36.19
CA ALA A 647 -7.99 28.54 36.14
C ALA A 647 -7.13 29.57 35.37
N PRO A 648 -5.79 29.65 35.53
CA PRO A 648 -4.98 30.65 34.84
C PRO A 648 -5.08 30.52 33.32
N GLN A 649 -4.89 29.31 32.79
CA GLN A 649 -4.91 29.01 31.37
C GLN A 649 -6.33 29.12 30.81
N ALA A 650 -7.35 28.71 31.57
CA ALA A 650 -8.76 28.89 31.18
C ALA A 650 -9.09 30.39 31.00
N LYS A 651 -8.84 31.21 32.03
CA LYS A 651 -9.13 32.65 32.01
C LYS A 651 -8.31 33.38 30.93
N GLN A 652 -7.07 32.94 30.68
CA GLN A 652 -6.23 33.43 29.59
C GLN A 652 -6.84 33.16 28.19
N ILE A 653 -7.21 31.91 27.89
CA ILE A 653 -7.79 31.53 26.59
C ILE A 653 -9.15 32.21 26.36
N TRP A 654 -9.97 32.32 27.40
CA TRP A 654 -11.25 33.02 27.34
C TRP A 654 -11.07 34.51 27.06
N ARG A 655 -10.14 35.17 27.76
CA ARG A 655 -9.83 36.58 27.55
C ARG A 655 -9.35 36.87 26.13
N CYS A 656 -8.49 36.02 25.55
CA CYS A 656 -7.90 36.28 24.23
C CYS A 656 -8.77 35.86 23.03
N LEU A 657 -9.79 34.99 23.21
CA LEU A 657 -10.67 34.55 22.12
C LEU A 657 -12.17 34.90 22.28
N ALA A 658 -12.70 35.05 23.51
CA ALA A 658 -14.11 35.38 23.74
C ALA A 658 -14.32 36.87 24.05
N GLU A 659 -13.70 37.36 25.13
CA GLU A 659 -13.79 38.78 25.51
C GLU A 659 -13.14 39.65 24.42
N SER A 660 -11.84 39.45 24.22
CA SER A 660 -10.99 40.21 23.31
C SER A 660 -10.70 39.40 22.04
N ALA A 661 -11.73 38.96 21.33
CA ALA A 661 -11.56 38.43 19.97
C ALA A 661 -11.01 39.48 18.99
N VAL A 662 -10.40 39.05 17.88
CA VAL A 662 -10.05 39.90 16.74
C VAL A 662 -11.12 39.78 15.65
N PHE A 663 -11.57 38.56 15.35
CA PHE A 663 -12.64 38.27 14.39
C PHE A 663 -13.80 37.48 15.05
N LEU A 664 -14.94 37.37 14.35
CA LEU A 664 -16.09 36.61 14.85
C LEU A 664 -15.82 35.10 14.96
N CYS A 665 -14.95 34.56 14.09
CA CYS A 665 -14.57 33.14 14.12
C CYS A 665 -13.86 32.73 15.41
N ASP A 666 -13.20 33.66 16.10
CA ASP A 666 -12.44 33.40 17.32
C ASP A 666 -13.40 33.13 18.49
N ARG A 667 -14.48 33.93 18.58
CA ARG A 667 -15.57 33.72 19.53
C ARG A 667 -16.28 32.40 19.27
N GLU A 668 -16.62 32.14 18.01
CA GLU A 668 -17.19 30.85 17.58
C GLU A 668 -16.32 29.66 17.97
N ALA A 669 -15.00 29.72 17.71
CA ALA A 669 -14.06 28.69 18.09
C ALA A 669 -13.97 28.54 19.62
N CYS A 670 -13.87 29.64 20.36
CA CYS A 670 -13.78 29.65 21.81
C CYS A 670 -15.02 29.02 22.47
N PHE A 671 -16.21 29.51 22.13
CA PHE A 671 -17.47 29.00 22.69
C PHE A 671 -17.71 27.54 22.33
N LYS A 672 -17.37 27.12 21.11
CA LYS A 672 -17.46 25.72 20.66
C LYS A 672 -16.43 24.81 21.35
N TRP A 673 -15.26 25.35 21.72
CA TRP A 673 -14.23 24.64 22.48
C TRP A 673 -14.64 24.49 23.95
N TYR A 674 -14.98 25.58 24.64
CA TYR A 674 -15.48 25.54 26.03
C TYR A 674 -16.74 24.70 26.19
N SER A 675 -17.66 24.73 25.20
CA SER A 675 -18.81 23.81 25.18
C SER A 675 -18.39 22.34 25.26
N LYS A 676 -17.28 21.94 24.61
CA LYS A 676 -16.75 20.57 24.67
C LYS A 676 -16.04 20.27 25.99
N LEU A 677 -15.35 21.24 26.59
CA LEU A 677 -14.75 21.09 27.92
C LEU A 677 -15.80 20.86 29.02
N MET A 678 -17.06 21.27 28.77
CA MET A 678 -18.24 21.05 29.60
C MET A 678 -19.18 19.97 28.99
N GLY A 679 -18.61 18.93 28.38
CA GLY A 679 -19.33 17.78 27.83
C GLY A 679 -19.48 16.60 28.80
N ASP A 680 -19.88 15.44 28.28
CA ASP A 680 -20.01 14.19 29.04
C ASP A 680 -18.66 13.67 29.56
N GLU A 681 -17.58 13.97 28.83
CA GLU A 681 -16.19 13.92 29.28
C GLU A 681 -15.69 15.36 29.48
N PRO A 682 -15.81 15.92 30.71
CA PRO A 682 -15.31 17.26 31.00
C PRO A 682 -13.79 17.26 31.18
N ASP A 683 -13.15 18.32 30.68
CA ASP A 683 -11.69 18.54 30.77
C ASP A 683 -11.35 19.85 31.52
N LEU A 684 -12.35 20.69 31.79
CA LEU A 684 -12.20 21.87 32.64
C LEU A 684 -12.14 21.42 34.10
N ASP A 685 -11.18 21.93 34.87
CA ASP A 685 -11.04 21.59 36.30
C ASP A 685 -12.41 21.77 37.01
N PRO A 686 -13.01 20.70 37.57
CA PRO A 686 -14.35 20.77 38.12
C PRO A 686 -14.51 21.85 39.18
N ASP A 687 -13.46 22.14 39.95
CA ASP A 687 -13.49 23.05 41.10
C ASP A 687 -13.39 24.52 40.68
N ILE A 688 -12.94 24.82 39.45
CA ILE A 688 -12.99 26.18 38.89
C ILE A 688 -14.33 26.51 38.21
N ASN A 689 -15.16 25.50 37.89
CA ASN A 689 -16.33 25.67 37.02
C ASN A 689 -17.29 26.79 37.47
N LYS A 690 -17.50 26.95 38.78
CA LYS A 690 -18.36 28.00 39.36
C LYS A 690 -17.71 29.38 39.25
N ASP A 691 -16.47 29.53 39.73
CA ASP A 691 -15.70 30.77 39.65
C ASP A 691 -15.53 31.26 38.20
N PHE A 692 -15.22 30.36 37.27
CA PHE A 692 -15.10 30.68 35.84
C PHE A 692 -16.45 31.07 35.21
N PHE A 693 -17.54 30.40 35.59
CA PHE A 693 -18.87 30.80 35.14
C PHE A 693 -19.20 32.22 35.64
N GLU A 694 -19.11 32.45 36.95
CA GLU A 694 -19.46 33.71 37.61
C GLU A 694 -18.56 34.89 37.19
N ASN A 695 -17.25 34.68 37.07
CA ASN A 695 -16.27 35.75 36.82
C ASN A 695 -15.80 35.90 35.36
N ASN A 696 -16.21 35.02 34.44
CA ASN A 696 -15.88 35.16 33.00
C ASN A 696 -17.08 35.00 32.08
N VAL A 697 -17.88 33.92 32.23
CA VAL A 697 -19.02 33.67 31.33
C VAL A 697 -20.17 34.67 31.58
N LEU A 698 -20.52 34.93 32.85
CA LEU A 698 -21.57 35.90 33.22
C LEU A 698 -21.13 37.37 33.04
N GLN A 699 -19.85 37.63 32.76
CA GLN A 699 -19.29 38.97 32.59
C GLN A 699 -19.22 39.42 31.12
N LEU A 700 -19.29 38.47 30.18
CA LEU A 700 -19.35 38.76 28.74
C LEU A 700 -20.62 39.57 28.41
N ASP A 701 -20.50 40.62 27.60
CA ASP A 701 -21.66 41.36 27.09
C ASP A 701 -22.57 40.42 26.24
N PRO A 702 -23.87 40.26 26.57
CA PRO A 702 -24.80 39.50 25.76
C PRO A 702 -24.90 39.91 24.29
N SER A 703 -24.52 41.13 23.93
CA SER A 703 -24.44 41.57 22.52
C SER A 703 -23.38 40.79 21.71
N LEU A 704 -22.40 40.19 22.38
CA LEU A 704 -21.30 39.40 21.81
C LEU A 704 -21.58 37.89 21.79
N LEU A 705 -22.72 37.43 22.33
CA LEU A 705 -23.10 36.02 22.30
C LEU A 705 -23.53 35.60 20.90
N THR A 706 -23.02 34.45 20.47
CA THR A 706 -23.42 33.79 19.23
C THR A 706 -24.19 32.50 19.52
N GLU A 707 -24.60 31.75 18.49
CA GLU A 707 -25.37 30.51 18.67
C GLU A 707 -24.60 29.45 19.48
N ASN A 708 -23.28 29.37 19.26
CA ASN A 708 -22.39 28.54 20.07
C ASN A 708 -22.05 29.20 21.42
N GLY A 709 -22.04 30.53 21.52
CA GLY A 709 -21.98 31.26 22.79
C GLY A 709 -23.13 30.89 23.74
N MET A 710 -24.36 30.87 23.22
CA MET A 710 -25.53 30.46 24.00
C MET A 710 -25.48 28.97 24.39
N LYS A 711 -24.96 28.08 23.53
CA LYS A 711 -24.72 26.66 23.89
C LYS A 711 -23.65 26.52 24.99
N CYS A 712 -22.63 27.37 24.98
CA CYS A 712 -21.59 27.42 26.00
C CYS A 712 -22.17 27.88 27.35
N PHE A 713 -22.89 29.01 27.36
CA PHE A 713 -23.63 29.49 28.53
C PHE A 713 -24.57 28.41 29.08
N GLU A 714 -25.40 27.79 28.22
CA GLU A 714 -26.37 26.77 28.61
C GLU A 714 -25.70 25.55 29.29
N ARG A 715 -24.55 25.10 28.77
CA ARG A 715 -23.78 24.00 29.39
C ARG A 715 -23.22 24.37 30.76
N PHE A 716 -22.59 25.54 30.91
CA PHE A 716 -22.13 26.00 32.23
C PHE A 716 -23.30 26.21 33.20
N PHE A 717 -24.38 26.86 32.77
CA PHE A 717 -25.57 27.10 33.58
C PHE A 717 -26.17 25.79 34.10
N LYS A 718 -26.37 24.79 33.22
CA LYS A 718 -26.92 23.48 33.61
C LYS A 718 -25.93 22.70 34.48
N ALA A 719 -24.63 22.69 34.17
CA ALA A 719 -23.62 21.96 34.94
C ALA A 719 -23.38 22.55 36.36
N VAL A 720 -23.17 23.86 36.47
CA VAL A 720 -22.89 24.53 37.75
C VAL A 720 -24.10 24.41 38.68
N ASN A 721 -25.32 24.74 38.22
CA ASN A 721 -26.50 24.61 39.06
C ASN A 721 -26.85 23.15 39.42
N CYS A 722 -26.45 22.15 38.62
CA CYS A 722 -26.52 20.74 39.04
C CYS A 722 -25.50 20.39 40.13
N ARG A 723 -24.25 20.85 40.03
CA ARG A 723 -23.23 20.62 41.07
C ARG A 723 -23.62 21.27 42.40
N GLU A 724 -24.24 22.44 42.34
CA GLU A 724 -24.75 23.19 43.50
C GLU A 724 -26.11 22.67 44.02
N GLY A 725 -26.68 21.61 43.42
CA GLY A 725 -27.93 20.98 43.86
C GLY A 725 -29.22 21.78 43.58
N LYS A 726 -29.13 22.83 42.77
CA LYS A 726 -30.22 23.74 42.40
C LYS A 726 -31.02 23.29 41.17
N LEU A 727 -30.36 22.55 40.27
CA LEU A 727 -31.00 21.81 39.18
C LEU A 727 -30.88 20.30 39.39
N VAL A 728 -31.89 19.54 38.97
CA VAL A 728 -31.92 18.07 39.03
C VAL A 728 -32.15 17.49 37.64
N ALA A 729 -31.22 16.68 37.14
CA ALA A 729 -31.31 16.06 35.82
C ALA A 729 -32.34 14.92 35.77
N LYS A 730 -33.20 14.91 34.74
CA LYS A 730 -34.29 13.95 34.53
C LYS A 730 -34.35 13.47 33.08
N ARG A 731 -33.66 12.35 32.79
CA ARG A 731 -33.51 11.71 31.47
C ARG A 731 -32.89 12.59 30.37
N ARG A 732 -33.63 13.59 29.88
CA ARG A 732 -33.26 14.51 28.78
C ARG A 732 -33.64 15.97 29.05
N ALA A 733 -34.15 16.26 30.24
CA ALA A 733 -34.52 17.60 30.71
C ALA A 733 -33.94 17.85 32.11
N TYR A 734 -33.94 19.10 32.54
CA TYR A 734 -33.54 19.51 33.89
C TYR A 734 -34.77 20.02 34.65
N MET A 735 -34.78 19.84 35.97
CA MET A 735 -35.81 20.39 36.85
C MET A 735 -35.22 21.43 37.81
N MET A 736 -35.96 22.51 38.04
CA MET A 736 -35.65 23.57 39.00
C MET A 736 -36.04 23.14 40.42
N ASP A 737 -35.07 22.97 41.32
CA ASP A 737 -35.30 22.48 42.70
C ASP A 737 -34.81 23.49 43.78
N ASP A 738 -34.43 24.68 43.32
CA ASP A 738 -34.12 25.94 44.02
C ASP A 738 -34.40 27.11 43.04
N LEU A 739 -34.92 28.24 43.52
CA LEU A 739 -35.24 29.42 42.71
C LEU A 739 -34.01 30.30 42.41
N GLU A 740 -33.02 30.31 43.30
CA GLU A 740 -31.83 31.18 43.22
C GLU A 740 -30.77 30.61 42.26
N LEU A 741 -31.12 30.40 40.99
CA LEU A 741 -30.20 29.83 40.00
C LEU A 741 -29.06 30.79 39.64
N ILE A 742 -27.83 30.30 39.75
CA ILE A 742 -26.61 31.04 39.37
C ILE A 742 -26.68 31.31 37.87
N GLY A 743 -26.53 32.58 37.48
CA GLY A 743 -26.64 33.03 36.08
C GLY A 743 -28.05 33.40 35.62
N LEU A 744 -29.08 33.35 36.47
CA LEU A 744 -30.45 33.72 36.11
C LEU A 744 -30.60 35.19 35.66
N ASP A 745 -30.00 36.14 36.39
CA ASP A 745 -30.00 37.57 35.98
C ASP A 745 -29.27 37.80 34.67
N TYR A 746 -28.22 37.01 34.40
CA TYR A 746 -27.54 37.04 33.12
C TYR A 746 -28.44 36.51 32.01
N LEU A 747 -29.16 35.41 32.22
CA LEU A 747 -30.11 34.87 31.25
C LEU A 747 -31.21 35.89 30.92
N TRP A 748 -31.72 36.63 31.91
CA TRP A 748 -32.61 37.78 31.69
C TRP A 748 -31.94 38.90 30.88
N ARG A 749 -30.68 39.24 31.15
CA ARG A 749 -29.90 40.16 30.30
C ARG A 749 -29.75 39.64 28.87
N VAL A 750 -29.57 38.34 28.64
CA VAL A 750 -29.49 37.76 27.28
C VAL A 750 -30.80 37.96 26.52
N VAL A 751 -31.96 37.72 27.15
CA VAL A 751 -33.26 38.03 26.54
C VAL A 751 -33.36 39.53 26.17
N ILE A 752 -32.97 40.42 27.08
CA ILE A 752 -33.14 41.88 26.92
C ILE A 752 -32.09 42.51 25.98
N GLN A 753 -30.87 41.97 25.88
CA GLN A 753 -29.71 42.62 25.27
C GLN A 753 -29.09 41.85 24.09
N GLY A 754 -29.37 40.55 23.93
CA GLY A 754 -28.81 39.75 22.83
C GLY A 754 -29.42 40.06 21.45
N THR A 755 -28.93 39.38 20.40
CA THR A 755 -29.59 39.35 19.08
C THR A 755 -30.88 38.52 19.12
N ASP A 756 -31.76 38.65 18.13
CA ASP A 756 -33.11 38.04 18.20
C ASP A 756 -33.08 36.50 18.29
N ASP A 757 -32.21 35.82 17.53
CA ASP A 757 -32.06 34.34 17.61
C ASP A 757 -31.56 33.87 18.99
N ILE A 758 -30.68 34.65 19.60
CA ILE A 758 -30.07 34.35 20.90
C ILE A 758 -31.04 34.65 22.04
N ALA A 759 -31.79 35.75 21.93
CA ALA A 759 -32.89 36.05 22.82
C ALA A 759 -34.00 34.97 22.74
N SER A 760 -34.33 34.48 21.54
CA SER A 760 -35.29 33.36 21.38
C SER A 760 -34.83 32.11 22.13
N ARG A 761 -33.56 31.72 22.01
CA ARG A 761 -33.02 30.56 22.75
C ARG A 761 -32.90 30.81 24.26
N ALA A 762 -32.70 32.05 24.69
CA ALA A 762 -32.76 32.42 26.10
C ALA A 762 -34.19 32.38 26.67
N ILE A 763 -35.20 32.75 25.87
CA ILE A 763 -36.63 32.59 26.19
C ILE A 763 -36.97 31.10 26.35
N ASP A 764 -36.57 30.24 25.41
CA ASP A 764 -36.79 28.80 25.50
C ASP A 764 -36.14 28.16 26.75
N LEU A 765 -34.94 28.63 27.13
CA LEU A 765 -34.27 28.15 28.34
C LEU A 765 -34.97 28.62 29.63
N LEU A 766 -35.40 29.88 29.73
CA LEU A 766 -36.22 30.35 30.87
C LEU A 766 -37.51 29.53 30.99
N LYS A 767 -38.17 29.29 29.86
CA LYS A 767 -39.38 28.47 29.78
C LYS A 767 -39.13 27.04 30.24
N GLU A 768 -38.08 26.35 29.74
CA GLU A 768 -37.69 25.00 30.19
C GLU A 768 -37.56 24.93 31.72
N ILE A 769 -36.86 25.90 32.30
CA ILE A 769 -36.54 25.95 33.74
C ILE A 769 -37.79 26.17 34.59
N TYR A 770 -38.58 27.21 34.29
CA TYR A 770 -39.69 27.63 35.15
C TYR A 770 -40.97 26.79 35.00
N THR A 771 -41.06 25.90 34.02
CA THR A 771 -42.16 24.91 33.91
C THR A 771 -41.77 23.56 34.52
N ASN A 772 -40.51 23.14 34.41
CA ASN A 772 -40.02 21.88 34.97
C ASN A 772 -39.66 22.03 36.46
N LEU A 773 -40.64 22.29 37.33
CA LEU A 773 -40.40 22.35 38.77
C LEU A 773 -40.04 20.97 39.34
N GLY A 774 -39.01 20.95 40.19
CA GLY A 774 -38.52 19.79 40.93
C GLY A 774 -39.37 19.48 42.18
N PRO A 775 -39.16 18.32 42.82
CA PRO A 775 -40.00 17.85 43.93
C PRO A 775 -40.07 18.81 45.13
N LYS A 776 -39.05 19.66 45.38
CA LYS A 776 -39.14 20.67 46.44
C LYS A 776 -40.09 21.82 46.09
N LEU A 777 -40.08 22.25 44.83
CA LEU A 777 -40.79 23.46 44.37
C LEU A 777 -42.23 23.20 43.90
N GLN A 778 -42.57 21.97 43.52
CA GLN A 778 -43.93 21.60 43.09
C GLN A 778 -45.04 21.92 44.11
N VAL A 779 -44.73 21.92 45.42
CA VAL A 779 -45.70 22.27 46.47
C VAL A 779 -46.10 23.76 46.41
N ASN A 780 -45.17 24.63 46.00
CA ASN A 780 -45.34 26.08 45.93
C ASN A 780 -45.57 26.57 44.50
N GLN A 781 -45.95 25.68 43.58
CA GLN A 781 -46.08 25.97 42.14
C GLN A 781 -46.94 27.21 41.83
N VAL A 782 -48.01 27.45 42.59
CA VAL A 782 -48.90 28.62 42.38
C VAL A 782 -48.19 29.92 42.72
N GLU A 783 -47.48 29.99 43.84
CA GLU A 783 -46.70 31.16 44.26
C GLU A 783 -45.60 31.46 43.22
N ILE A 784 -44.90 30.42 42.75
CA ILE A 784 -43.86 30.54 41.71
C ILE A 784 -44.43 31.03 40.37
N HIS A 785 -45.65 30.63 40.00
CA HIS A 785 -46.33 31.16 38.83
C HIS A 785 -46.70 32.65 38.99
N GLU A 786 -47.19 33.06 40.16
CA GLU A 786 -47.51 34.47 40.44
C GLU A 786 -46.24 35.34 40.45
N ASP A 787 -45.17 34.90 41.12
CA ASP A 787 -43.87 35.58 41.16
C ASP A 787 -43.24 35.74 39.77
N PHE A 788 -43.25 34.69 38.94
CA PHE A 788 -42.69 34.77 37.58
C PHE A 788 -43.49 35.72 36.67
N ILE A 789 -44.82 35.73 36.81
CA ILE A 789 -45.68 36.67 36.09
C ILE A 789 -45.43 38.10 36.56
N GLN A 790 -45.31 38.33 37.88
CA GLN A 790 -45.00 39.65 38.44
C GLN A 790 -43.62 40.14 37.98
N LEU A 791 -42.60 39.28 37.97
CA LEU A 791 -41.27 39.58 37.45
C LEU A 791 -41.30 40.02 35.98
N CYS A 792 -42.17 39.43 35.16
CA CYS A 792 -42.40 39.89 33.79
C CYS A 792 -43.05 41.28 33.75
N PHE A 793 -44.07 41.52 34.59
CA PHE A 793 -44.74 42.83 34.66
C PHE A 793 -43.85 43.94 35.19
N ASP A 794 -42.99 43.69 36.18
CA ASP A 794 -42.06 44.68 36.73
C ASP A 794 -41.02 45.10 35.67
N ARG A 795 -40.51 44.13 34.89
CA ARG A 795 -39.62 44.42 33.76
C ARG A 795 -40.33 45.20 32.66
N LEU A 796 -41.57 44.85 32.32
CA LEU A 796 -42.39 45.63 31.37
C LEU A 796 -42.69 47.05 31.88
N LYS A 797 -42.91 47.22 33.19
CA LYS A 797 -43.15 48.54 33.81
C LYS A 797 -41.90 49.43 33.74
N ALA A 798 -40.71 48.89 34.03
CA ALA A 798 -39.45 49.62 33.91
C ALA A 798 -39.15 50.06 32.46
N SER A 799 -39.39 49.18 31.48
CA SER A 799 -39.28 49.52 30.06
C SER A 799 -40.32 50.57 29.63
N TYR A 800 -41.57 50.45 30.09
CA TYR A 800 -42.62 51.42 29.82
C TYR A 800 -42.30 52.81 30.38
N ASP A 801 -41.84 52.89 31.63
CA ASP A 801 -41.43 54.15 32.25
C ASP A 801 -40.25 54.78 31.52
N THR A 802 -39.31 53.95 31.04
CA THR A 802 -38.20 54.39 30.17
C THR A 802 -38.72 54.96 28.85
N LEU A 803 -39.66 54.30 28.18
CA LEU A 803 -40.30 54.83 26.96
C LEU A 803 -41.02 56.16 27.20
N CYS A 804 -41.74 56.31 28.31
CA CYS A 804 -42.42 57.57 28.66
C CYS A 804 -41.47 58.75 28.92
N VAL A 805 -40.21 58.48 29.28
CA VAL A 805 -39.16 59.53 29.42
C VAL A 805 -38.52 59.88 28.06
N LEU A 806 -38.51 58.94 27.11
CA LEU A 806 -37.98 59.13 25.75
C LEU A 806 -39.01 59.71 24.76
N ASP A 807 -40.29 59.81 25.14
CA ASP A 807 -41.35 60.32 24.27
C ASP A 807 -41.19 61.81 23.97
N GLY A 808 -41.51 62.20 22.74
CA GLY A 808 -41.36 63.56 22.22
C GLY A 808 -39.94 63.98 21.78
N ASP A 809 -38.87 63.28 22.19
CA ASP A 809 -37.51 63.56 21.72
C ASP A 809 -37.22 62.87 20.37
N LYS A 810 -36.67 63.63 19.42
CA LYS A 810 -36.33 63.15 18.08
C LYS A 810 -34.99 62.43 18.01
N ASP A 811 -34.05 62.76 18.89
CA ASP A 811 -32.73 62.12 18.89
C ASP A 811 -32.79 60.75 19.61
N SER A 812 -33.74 60.57 20.52
CA SER A 812 -34.01 59.32 21.26
C SER A 812 -34.74 58.21 20.47
N ILE A 813 -35.17 58.43 19.22
CA ILE A 813 -35.98 57.45 18.44
C ILE A 813 -35.35 56.04 18.39
N ASN A 814 -34.02 55.95 18.25
CA ASN A 814 -33.33 54.66 18.23
C ASN A 814 -33.31 53.98 19.60
N CYS A 815 -33.22 54.76 20.69
CA CYS A 815 -33.30 54.25 22.07
C CYS A 815 -34.71 53.71 22.36
N ALA A 816 -35.75 54.48 22.01
CA ALA A 816 -37.14 54.06 22.15
C ALA A 816 -37.44 52.80 21.31
N ARG A 817 -36.88 52.66 20.10
CA ARG A 817 -36.99 51.43 19.31
C ARG A 817 -36.34 50.23 19.99
N GLN A 818 -35.17 50.39 20.62
CA GLN A 818 -34.53 49.31 21.38
C GLN A 818 -35.37 48.92 22.61
N GLU A 819 -35.92 49.89 23.34
CA GLU A 819 -36.74 49.60 24.52
C GLU A 819 -38.07 48.93 24.16
N ALA A 820 -38.69 49.30 23.03
CA ALA A 820 -39.84 48.59 22.48
C ALA A 820 -39.52 47.12 22.12
N ILE A 821 -38.33 46.84 21.59
CA ILE A 821 -37.87 45.46 21.35
C ILE A 821 -37.72 44.69 22.67
N ARG A 822 -37.17 45.31 23.71
CA ARG A 822 -37.07 44.71 25.07
C ARG A 822 -38.45 44.32 25.61
N MET A 823 -39.43 45.22 25.50
CA MET A 823 -40.82 44.92 25.90
C MET A 823 -41.42 43.76 25.10
N VAL A 824 -41.26 43.74 23.77
CA VAL A 824 -41.74 42.65 22.92
C VAL A 824 -41.11 41.31 23.35
N ARG A 825 -39.83 41.27 23.71
CA ARG A 825 -39.17 40.04 24.16
C ARG A 825 -39.66 39.58 25.53
N VAL A 826 -39.91 40.47 26.50
CA VAL A 826 -40.51 40.09 27.80
C VAL A 826 -41.96 39.63 27.63
N LEU A 827 -42.74 40.24 26.73
CA LEU A 827 -44.06 39.73 26.34
C LEU A 827 -43.97 38.34 25.69
N THR A 828 -42.92 38.05 24.93
CA THR A 828 -42.68 36.71 24.38
C THR A 828 -42.30 35.70 25.46
N VAL A 829 -41.49 36.06 26.48
CA VAL A 829 -41.27 35.19 27.67
C VAL A 829 -42.61 34.81 28.30
N LEU A 830 -43.44 35.81 28.63
CA LEU A 830 -44.74 35.58 29.27
C LEU A 830 -45.67 34.74 28.39
N LYS A 831 -45.70 35.00 27.07
CA LYS A 831 -46.48 34.23 26.09
C LYS A 831 -46.05 32.76 26.03
N GLU A 832 -44.77 32.48 25.84
CA GLU A 832 -44.32 31.09 25.71
C GLU A 832 -44.37 30.33 27.03
N TYR A 833 -44.18 31.00 28.16
CA TYR A 833 -44.41 30.42 29.48
C TYR A 833 -45.85 29.97 29.67
N ILE A 834 -46.82 30.85 29.40
CA ILE A 834 -48.25 30.52 29.50
C ILE A 834 -48.61 29.41 28.48
N ASN A 835 -48.08 29.45 27.25
CA ASN A 835 -48.33 28.41 26.24
C ASN A 835 -47.88 27.02 26.70
N GLU A 836 -46.73 26.92 27.36
CA GLU A 836 -46.17 25.66 27.85
C GLU A 836 -47.00 25.14 29.04
N CYS A 837 -47.30 25.97 30.05
CA CYS A 837 -48.21 25.65 31.15
C CYS A 837 -49.64 25.28 30.67
N ASP A 838 -50.09 25.87 29.55
CA ASP A 838 -51.36 25.52 28.89
C ASP A 838 -51.32 24.22 28.09
N SER A 839 -50.13 23.72 27.75
CA SER A 839 -49.92 22.48 27.00
C SER A 839 -49.64 21.27 27.91
N ASP A 840 -48.97 21.51 29.04
CA ASP A 840 -48.68 20.52 30.08
C ASP A 840 -49.88 20.22 30.98
N TYR A 841 -50.89 21.08 31.04
CA TYR A 841 -52.14 20.75 31.73
C TYR A 841 -52.99 19.75 30.92
N HIS A 842 -53.31 18.59 31.50
CA HIS A 842 -53.91 17.46 30.77
C HIS A 842 -55.37 17.15 31.15
N GLU A 843 -55.96 17.84 32.13
CA GLU A 843 -57.33 17.61 32.60
C GLU A 843 -58.37 18.52 31.88
N GLU A 844 -59.66 18.33 32.15
CA GLU A 844 -60.71 19.22 31.62
C GLU A 844 -60.76 20.55 32.38
N ARG A 845 -60.50 21.66 31.68
CA ARG A 845 -60.47 23.01 32.26
C ARG A 845 -61.83 23.71 32.20
N SER A 846 -62.19 24.38 33.30
CA SER A 846 -63.30 25.35 33.35
C SER A 846 -62.93 26.71 32.71
N ILE A 847 -61.68 27.13 32.85
CA ILE A 847 -61.11 28.32 32.21
C ILE A 847 -60.29 27.86 31.00
N LEU A 848 -60.70 28.26 29.80
CA LEU A 848 -59.98 27.91 28.57
C LEU A 848 -58.53 28.46 28.62
N PRO A 849 -57.53 27.70 28.13
CA PRO A 849 -56.15 28.19 27.98
C PRO A 849 -56.11 29.47 27.13
N MET A 850 -55.08 30.30 27.31
CA MET A 850 -54.95 31.62 26.67
C MET A 850 -54.98 31.52 25.14
N SER A 851 -54.39 30.45 24.58
CA SER A 851 -54.45 30.12 23.15
C SER A 851 -55.88 29.91 22.60
N ARG A 852 -56.87 29.66 23.46
CA ARG A 852 -58.29 29.48 23.15
C ARG A 852 -59.19 30.63 23.61
N ALA A 853 -58.63 31.70 24.19
CA ALA A 853 -59.39 32.88 24.65
C ALA A 853 -59.96 33.73 23.50
N PHE A 854 -59.48 33.54 22.28
CA PHE A 854 -60.02 34.19 21.07
C PHE A 854 -61.44 33.75 20.74
N ARG A 855 -62.27 34.65 20.21
CA ARG A 855 -63.68 34.38 19.87
C ARG A 855 -63.79 33.33 18.75
N GLY A 856 -64.21 32.12 19.13
CA GLY A 856 -64.56 31.06 18.20
C GLY A 856 -65.96 31.21 17.60
N LYS A 857 -66.47 30.13 17.00
CA LYS A 857 -67.83 30.02 16.43
C LYS A 857 -68.47 28.70 16.86
N HIS A 858 -69.77 28.74 17.11
CA HIS A 858 -70.58 27.53 17.23
C HIS A 858 -70.64 26.81 15.89
N ILE A 859 -70.59 25.48 15.92
CA ILE A 859 -70.59 24.59 14.75
C ILE A 859 -71.34 23.30 15.08
N THR A 860 -72.04 22.78 14.09
CA THR A 860 -72.62 21.43 14.13
C THR A 860 -71.71 20.51 13.33
N LEU A 861 -71.29 19.38 13.89
CA LEU A 861 -70.53 18.34 13.19
C LEU A 861 -71.47 17.17 12.91
N ILE A 862 -71.60 16.78 11.65
CA ILE A 862 -72.47 15.68 11.24
C ILE A 862 -71.64 14.40 11.27
N VAL A 863 -71.95 13.49 12.20
CA VAL A 863 -71.17 12.27 12.43
C VAL A 863 -71.88 11.06 11.83
N ARG A 864 -71.28 10.47 10.78
CA ARG A 864 -71.85 9.34 10.01
C ARG A 864 -71.17 8.01 10.30
N PHE A 865 -71.96 6.93 10.40
CA PHE A 865 -71.47 5.58 10.69
C PHE A 865 -71.63 4.62 9.49
N PRO A 866 -70.64 4.52 8.58
CA PRO A 866 -70.72 3.60 7.45
C PRO A 866 -70.64 2.14 7.92
N ASN A 867 -71.68 1.36 7.62
CA ASN A 867 -71.80 -0.08 7.83
C ASN A 867 -71.46 -0.59 9.24
N GLN A 868 -72.44 -0.46 10.15
CA GLN A 868 -72.57 -1.37 11.29
C GLN A 868 -73.90 -2.13 11.17
N GLY A 869 -73.98 -3.35 11.74
CA GLY A 869 -75.19 -4.22 11.67
C GLY A 869 -76.42 -3.70 12.43
N ARG A 870 -76.39 -2.44 12.86
CA ARG A 870 -77.50 -1.66 13.40
C ARG A 870 -77.48 -0.32 12.66
N GLN A 871 -78.62 0.12 12.14
CA GLN A 871 -78.75 1.50 11.69
C GLN A 871 -78.56 2.42 12.91
N VAL A 872 -77.52 3.23 12.87
CA VAL A 872 -77.30 4.37 13.77
C VAL A 872 -77.43 5.59 12.86
N ASP A 873 -78.42 6.42 13.13
CA ASP A 873 -78.65 7.65 12.35
C ASP A 873 -77.44 8.59 12.45
N ASP A 874 -77.22 9.42 11.42
CA ASP A 874 -76.20 10.46 11.44
C ASP A 874 -76.43 11.39 12.65
N LEU A 875 -75.39 11.61 13.46
CA LEU A 875 -75.49 12.39 14.70
C LEU A 875 -75.00 13.82 14.51
N ASP A 876 -75.90 14.79 14.69
CA ASP A 876 -75.53 16.18 14.93
C ASP A 876 -74.86 16.32 16.31
N ILE A 877 -73.54 16.54 16.30
CA ILE A 877 -72.76 16.92 17.49
C ILE A 877 -72.60 18.43 17.50
N TRP A 878 -73.18 19.06 18.53
CA TRP A 878 -73.13 20.50 18.73
C TRP A 878 -71.83 20.84 19.48
N SER A 879 -71.04 21.76 18.93
CA SER A 879 -69.69 22.06 19.41
C SER A 879 -69.28 23.50 19.01
N HIS A 880 -68.04 23.86 19.30
CA HIS A 880 -67.48 25.20 19.08
C HIS A 880 -66.05 25.07 18.54
N THR A 881 -65.58 26.02 17.71
CA THR A 881 -64.25 25.91 17.05
C THR A 881 -63.06 25.80 18.01
N ASN A 882 -63.24 26.17 19.27
CA ASN A 882 -62.20 26.12 20.32
C ASN A 882 -62.33 24.87 21.21
N ASP A 883 -63.31 24.00 20.95
CA ASP A 883 -63.38 22.66 21.55
C ASP A 883 -62.31 21.76 20.92
N THR A 884 -61.95 20.66 21.59
CA THR A 884 -60.94 19.73 21.07
C THR A 884 -61.57 18.52 20.39
N ILE A 885 -60.84 17.84 19.53
CA ILE A 885 -61.33 16.59 18.93
C ILE A 885 -61.64 15.52 20.01
N GLY A 886 -60.89 15.50 21.11
CA GLY A 886 -61.20 14.63 22.25
C GLY A 886 -62.57 14.88 22.88
N SER A 887 -63.05 16.13 22.94
CA SER A 887 -64.41 16.42 23.43
C SER A 887 -65.48 16.00 22.42
N VAL A 888 -65.23 16.12 21.11
CA VAL A 888 -66.10 15.54 20.06
C VAL A 888 -66.15 14.02 20.19
N ARG A 889 -64.99 13.37 20.36
CA ARG A 889 -64.86 11.91 20.52
C ARG A 889 -65.63 11.40 21.75
N ARG A 890 -65.55 12.11 22.89
CA ARG A 890 -66.36 11.87 24.10
C ARG A 890 -67.86 12.14 23.87
N GLY A 891 -68.20 13.25 23.21
CA GLY A 891 -69.58 13.65 22.91
C GLY A 891 -70.32 12.61 22.07
N ILE A 892 -69.65 12.04 21.05
CA ILE A 892 -70.19 10.94 20.26
C ILE A 892 -70.44 9.71 21.14
N LEU A 893 -69.42 9.22 21.86
CA LEU A 893 -69.52 8.03 22.74
C LEU A 893 -70.70 8.11 23.73
N THR A 894 -70.88 9.27 24.36
CA THR A 894 -72.01 9.54 25.26
C THR A 894 -73.35 9.49 24.53
N ARG A 895 -73.46 10.08 23.33
CA ARG A 895 -74.71 10.14 22.55
C ARG A 895 -75.15 8.77 22.02
N ILE A 896 -74.21 7.89 21.66
CA ILE A 896 -74.48 6.48 21.29
C ILE A 896 -74.66 5.54 22.50
N LYS A 897 -74.45 6.01 23.73
CA LYS A 897 -74.47 5.21 24.97
C LYS A 897 -73.53 4.00 24.95
N ALA A 898 -72.42 4.09 24.24
CA ALA A 898 -71.42 3.02 24.19
C ALA A 898 -70.51 3.09 25.42
N ASN A 899 -70.15 1.93 26.00
CA ASN A 899 -69.17 1.91 27.08
C ASN A 899 -67.77 2.20 26.51
N ALA A 900 -67.18 3.32 26.92
CA ALA A 900 -65.87 3.79 26.49
C ALA A 900 -64.73 2.81 26.83
N THR A 901 -64.87 1.94 27.84
CA THR A 901 -63.85 0.92 28.16
C THR A 901 -63.82 -0.25 27.18
N HIS A 902 -64.87 -0.44 26.37
CA HIS A 902 -64.99 -1.57 25.43
C HIS A 902 -65.24 -1.12 23.98
N THR A 903 -65.24 0.18 23.70
CA THR A 903 -65.58 0.73 22.39
C THR A 903 -64.57 1.80 22.00
N LYS A 904 -63.63 1.46 21.11
CA LYS A 904 -62.78 2.46 20.45
C LYS A 904 -63.61 3.13 19.35
N ILE A 905 -63.51 4.46 19.25
CA ILE A 905 -64.07 5.22 18.13
C ILE A 905 -62.94 5.84 17.31
N GLU A 906 -62.93 5.52 16.02
CA GLU A 906 -62.02 6.06 15.02
C GLU A 906 -62.78 7.12 14.23
N LEU A 907 -62.24 8.35 14.18
CA LEU A 907 -62.82 9.48 13.45
C LEU A 907 -62.04 9.70 12.17
N PHE A 908 -62.75 10.03 11.09
CA PHE A 908 -62.18 10.26 9.77
C PHE A 908 -62.68 11.59 9.21
N ILE A 909 -61.75 12.45 8.80
CA ILE A 909 -62.01 13.76 8.19
C ILE A 909 -61.46 13.71 6.77
N GLY A 910 -62.29 14.01 5.75
CA GLY A 910 -61.89 13.95 4.35
C GLY A 910 -61.51 12.55 3.81
N GLY A 911 -61.49 11.53 4.66
CA GLY A 911 -61.00 10.17 4.38
C GLY A 911 -59.80 9.76 5.23
N GLU A 912 -59.08 10.73 5.81
CA GLU A 912 -57.92 10.49 6.68
C GLU A 912 -58.36 10.24 8.12
N VAL A 913 -57.66 9.35 8.84
CA VAL A 913 -57.96 9.03 10.24
C VAL A 913 -57.36 10.07 11.19
N VAL A 914 -58.16 10.53 12.16
CA VAL A 914 -57.70 11.47 13.20
C VAL A 914 -57.12 10.69 14.37
N ASP A 915 -55.79 10.71 14.46
CA ASP A 915 -55.01 10.03 15.49
C ASP A 915 -55.45 10.44 16.91
N PRO A 916 -55.53 9.53 17.89
CA PRO A 916 -55.80 9.88 19.28
C PRO A 916 -54.82 10.91 19.90
N ALA A 917 -53.58 11.04 19.41
CA ALA A 917 -52.67 12.10 19.81
C ALA A 917 -53.20 13.50 19.44
N ASP A 918 -53.98 13.60 18.36
CA ASP A 918 -54.62 14.83 17.90
C ASP A 918 -55.88 15.21 18.68
N ASP A 919 -56.31 14.43 19.69
CA ASP A 919 -57.46 14.77 20.54
C ASP A 919 -57.28 16.07 21.34
N ARG A 920 -56.05 16.61 21.40
CA ARG A 920 -55.72 17.93 21.94
C ARG A 920 -55.91 19.07 20.95
N LYS A 921 -55.89 18.81 19.63
CA LYS A 921 -56.09 19.83 18.58
C LYS A 921 -57.51 20.38 18.62
N LEU A 922 -57.63 21.67 18.29
CA LEU A 922 -58.90 22.38 18.21
C LEU A 922 -59.62 22.03 16.91
N ILE A 923 -60.94 22.01 16.94
CA ILE A 923 -61.75 21.80 15.72
C ILE A 923 -61.45 22.87 14.65
N GLY A 924 -61.21 24.12 15.07
CA GLY A 924 -60.81 25.20 14.18
C GLY A 924 -59.43 25.01 13.52
N GLN A 925 -58.50 24.27 14.15
CA GLN A 925 -57.18 23.96 13.56
C GLN A 925 -57.28 22.94 12.42
N LEU A 926 -58.35 22.15 12.39
CA LEU A 926 -58.61 21.14 11.34
C LEU A 926 -59.48 21.70 10.20
N ASN A 927 -59.66 23.02 10.13
CA ASN A 927 -60.42 23.74 9.09
C ASN A 927 -61.87 23.25 8.90
N LEU A 928 -62.44 22.59 9.91
CA LEU A 928 -63.83 22.12 9.88
C LEU A 928 -64.80 23.30 9.89
N LYS A 929 -65.74 23.28 8.94
CA LYS A 929 -66.81 24.28 8.80
C LYS A 929 -68.06 23.81 9.56
N ASP A 930 -69.03 24.71 9.75
CA ASP A 930 -70.37 24.28 10.19
C ASP A 930 -70.93 23.24 9.22
N LYS A 931 -71.56 22.20 9.77
CA LYS A 931 -72.08 21.01 9.08
C LYS A 931 -71.03 20.20 8.31
N ALA A 932 -69.77 20.26 8.73
CA ALA A 932 -68.75 19.34 8.23
C ALA A 932 -69.11 17.89 8.57
N LEU A 933 -68.95 17.01 7.58
CA LEU A 933 -69.17 15.57 7.72
C LEU A 933 -67.92 14.91 8.31
N ILE A 934 -68.05 14.30 9.49
CA ILE A 934 -67.05 13.42 10.08
C ILE A 934 -67.57 11.99 9.91
N THR A 935 -66.74 11.11 9.39
CA THR A 935 -67.04 9.67 9.36
C THR A 935 -66.51 9.03 10.64
N ALA A 936 -67.36 8.29 11.35
CA ALA A 936 -66.99 7.62 12.59
C ALA A 936 -67.17 6.10 12.47
N LYS A 937 -66.20 5.36 13.01
CA LYS A 937 -66.20 3.90 13.04
C LYS A 937 -66.02 3.44 14.47
N LEU A 938 -66.98 2.68 14.99
CA LEU A 938 -66.85 2.01 16.29
C LEU A 938 -66.17 0.66 16.08
N THR A 939 -65.14 0.38 16.87
CA THR A 939 -64.47 -0.91 16.93
C THR A 939 -64.61 -1.43 18.36
N GLN A 940 -65.24 -2.60 18.53
CA GLN A 940 -65.30 -3.25 19.85
C GLN A 940 -63.90 -3.71 20.27
N VAL A 941 -63.51 -3.39 21.50
CA VAL A 941 -62.25 -3.83 22.10
C VAL A 941 -62.45 -5.23 22.66
N SER A 942 -62.26 -6.24 21.80
CA SER A 942 -62.30 -7.65 22.18
C SER A 942 -61.16 -7.98 23.16
N ALA A 943 -61.49 -8.42 24.36
CA ALA A 943 -60.52 -8.77 25.42
C ALA A 943 -59.77 -10.11 25.18
N THR A 944 -59.60 -10.51 23.91
CA THR A 944 -58.86 -11.68 23.47
C THR A 944 -57.63 -11.23 22.71
N VAL A 945 -56.46 -11.34 23.32
CA VAL A 945 -55.17 -11.01 22.71
C VAL A 945 -54.74 -12.13 21.75
N PRO A 946 -54.60 -11.88 20.44
CA PRO A 946 -53.87 -12.77 19.54
C PRO A 946 -52.39 -12.38 19.60
N SER A 947 -51.53 -13.31 20.02
CA SER A 947 -50.09 -13.07 20.12
C SER A 947 -49.40 -13.22 18.77
N SER A 948 -49.01 -12.10 18.15
CA SER A 948 -48.05 -12.02 17.03
C SER A 948 -48.52 -12.67 15.71
N PRO A 949 -47.76 -12.59 14.59
CA PRO A 949 -46.57 -11.75 14.31
C PRO A 949 -46.77 -10.78 13.12
N ASP A 950 -45.96 -9.71 13.03
CA ASP A 950 -45.51 -9.03 11.79
C ASP A 950 -44.81 -7.69 12.13
N SER A 951 -43.85 -7.16 11.37
CA SER A 951 -42.87 -7.80 10.46
C SER A 951 -41.54 -7.03 10.60
N SER A 952 -40.39 -7.72 10.60
CA SER A 952 -39.08 -7.06 10.53
C SER A 952 -38.15 -7.81 9.58
N SER A 953 -38.20 -7.43 8.30
CA SER A 953 -37.38 -8.00 7.23
C SER A 953 -37.29 -7.01 6.07
N ASP A 954 -36.17 -6.85 5.35
CA ASP A 954 -34.77 -7.01 5.75
C ASP A 954 -33.93 -6.16 4.77
N SER A 955 -32.75 -5.70 5.18
CA SER A 955 -31.70 -5.17 4.29
C SER A 955 -30.33 -5.25 4.95
N SER A 956 -30.06 -6.38 5.61
CA SER A 956 -28.77 -6.72 6.18
C SER A 956 -27.85 -7.34 5.12
N THR A 957 -26.85 -6.61 4.61
CA THR A 957 -25.76 -7.20 3.82
C THR A 957 -24.51 -7.33 4.68
N GLY A 958 -24.13 -8.55 5.06
CA GLY A 958 -22.93 -8.81 5.85
C GLY A 958 -22.27 -10.15 5.54
N SER A 959 -21.20 -10.43 6.30
CA SER A 959 -20.56 -11.76 6.43
C SER A 959 -19.75 -12.22 5.20
N PRO A 960 -18.88 -13.27 5.29
CA PRO A 960 -18.57 -14.20 6.42
C PRO A 960 -17.13 -14.05 6.99
N SER A 961 -16.84 -14.13 8.30
CA SER A 961 -17.04 -15.16 9.35
C SER A 961 -15.94 -16.23 9.46
N ASN A 962 -15.38 -16.42 10.67
CA ASN A 962 -15.45 -17.69 11.41
C ASN A 962 -14.82 -17.63 12.81
N HIS A 963 -15.44 -18.33 13.78
CA HIS A 963 -14.75 -18.98 14.90
C HIS A 963 -14.43 -20.43 14.50
N GLY A 964 -13.43 -21.08 15.11
CA GLY A 964 -13.12 -22.46 14.72
C GLY A 964 -11.99 -23.23 15.41
N ASN A 965 -11.34 -22.70 16.46
CA ASN A 965 -10.56 -23.43 17.49
C ASN A 965 -10.22 -22.46 18.63
#